data_AF-A0A935CMW0-F1
#
_entry.id   AF-A0A935CMW0-F1
#
_cell.length_a   1.000
_cell.length_b   1.000
_cell.length_c   1.000
_cell.angle_alpha   90.00
_cell.angle_beta   90.00
_cell.angle_gamma   90.00
#
_symmetry.space_group_name_H-M   'P 1'
#
loop_
_entity.id
_entity.type
_entity.pdbx_description
1 polymer ?
#
loop_
_entity_poly.entity_id
_entity_poly.type
_entity_poly.pdbx_seq_one_letter_code
_entity_poly.pdbx_strand_id
1 'polypeptide(L)'
;MKTVLRTLAIIVGAILAAFVLVVIVAAIAPEVADPAIDMTRHGAGASSVEPSYSGLQRQWPASNEPADNPSTPEKIELGRLLFFDSVLSQANDTSCATCHHPDLGFGDGQPTPKGPSGPLARNAPTLWNAAFTQKLFWDGRSDSLEAQAIFPLTHPNEMGVTDTSALEAELRAIPAYVELFDAAFGGGAQAVAVQHLMQALAAFQRSLLSQNSPFDRYAVGDFDALTPQQRRGLALFRSGATRCFECHTAPTFASDTFRVVGVPDDDPGRAGIVADGQKGAFKTPTLRNIALSAPYMHNGALATLEDVVDFYANGGGHAFDIANVDVFVNGFDLSQQERADLVAFLYALTDESQQPEIPAAVPSGLPVVQPIDNPVHQRVADHNRGGDGQVVPPRAAVTLTVQPGQTIQAVVDRARPGDTVLIPMGVYHETVAVDISDLTIEGIPDGQGDFPTLDGEFKLADGIVASGNNFKLGKLAFKNYNDNGVLVEGATGVHLYDIYAEKTGTYGVYPVRSTNILIERVTVTGVEDAGIYVGQSENAVVRDCVAYANVAGIELENTLNGEVTNCHAYDNTAGLLVFVLPQLTSKISANTRVHDNIIENNNRVNFARGGVVRFVPSGIGVLLMGADRAEIYGNEIKDNKTGGIGIYSLTRTGLFEPNELDIGPLPEGNRIHGNTLAHNGFAPDEFLTKLGVPGSDLIWDGSGAGNTFDQPGASAFPPLLPSQGWPGFLQRAYGNLLNFVIERVM
;
A
#
# COMPACT_ATOMS: atom_id res chain seq x y z
N MET A 1 69.89 -14.88 -25.10
CA MET A 1 68.69 -15.58 -25.64
C MET A 1 68.10 -16.59 -24.66
N LYS A 2 68.83 -17.63 -24.22
CA LYS A 2 68.31 -18.65 -23.27
C LYS A 2 67.83 -18.07 -21.92
N THR A 3 68.53 -17.10 -21.34
CA THR A 3 68.14 -16.46 -20.07
C THR A 3 66.85 -15.66 -20.20
N VAL A 4 66.68 -14.92 -21.31
CA VAL A 4 65.48 -14.13 -21.61
C VAL A 4 64.25 -15.02 -21.81
N LEU A 5 64.38 -16.12 -22.56
CA LEU A 5 63.30 -17.10 -22.73
C LEU A 5 62.88 -17.77 -21.41
N ARG A 6 63.83 -18.03 -20.51
CA ARG A 6 63.55 -18.62 -19.19
C ARG A 6 62.84 -17.64 -18.28
N THR A 7 63.26 -16.38 -18.26
CA THR A 7 62.58 -15.30 -17.52
C THR A 7 61.17 -15.06 -18.06
N LEU A 8 61.00 -15.03 -19.38
CA LEU A 8 59.68 -14.89 -20.02
C LEU A 8 58.75 -16.06 -19.65
N ALA A 9 59.24 -17.30 -19.69
CA ALA A 9 58.46 -18.47 -19.29
C ALA A 9 58.06 -18.45 -17.80
N ILE A 10 58.93 -17.95 -16.92
CA ILE A 10 58.62 -17.77 -15.49
C ILE A 10 57.55 -16.68 -15.30
N ILE A 11 57.66 -15.55 -16.00
CA ILE A 11 56.67 -14.46 -15.93
C ILE A 11 55.31 -14.93 -16.45
N VAL A 12 55.28 -15.57 -17.62
CA VAL A 12 54.04 -16.12 -18.20
C VAL A 12 53.43 -17.19 -17.28
N GLY A 13 54.26 -18.07 -16.71
CA GLY A 13 53.82 -19.07 -15.73
C GLY A 13 53.26 -18.46 -14.45
N ALA A 14 53.88 -17.39 -13.94
CA ALA A 14 53.39 -16.67 -12.76
C ALA A 14 52.07 -15.93 -13.03
N ILE A 15 51.93 -15.31 -14.21
CA ILE A 15 50.69 -14.66 -14.65
C ILE A 15 49.56 -15.69 -14.80
N LEU A 16 49.84 -16.83 -15.44
CA LEU A 16 48.87 -17.93 -15.56
C LEU A 16 48.47 -18.49 -14.20
N ALA A 17 49.43 -18.70 -13.29
CA ALA A 17 49.14 -19.18 -11.94
C ALA A 17 48.30 -18.17 -11.14
N ALA A 18 48.60 -16.87 -11.26
CA ALA A 18 47.81 -15.81 -10.64
C ALA A 18 46.39 -15.74 -11.24
N PHE A 19 46.25 -15.86 -12.56
CA PHE A 19 44.95 -15.89 -13.23
C PHE A 19 44.11 -17.10 -12.80
N VAL A 20 44.71 -18.30 -12.77
CA VAL A 20 44.05 -19.51 -12.28
C VAL A 20 43.64 -19.36 -10.81
N LEU A 21 44.50 -18.77 -9.98
CA LEU A 21 44.16 -18.49 -8.58
C LEU A 21 42.97 -17.52 -8.46
N VAL A 22 42.95 -16.45 -9.25
CA VAL A 22 41.83 -15.48 -9.31
C VAL A 22 40.52 -16.17 -9.72
N VAL A 23 40.55 -17.02 -10.75
CA VAL A 23 39.37 -17.79 -11.18
C VAL A 23 38.90 -18.77 -10.11
N ILE A 24 39.83 -19.47 -9.43
CA ILE A 24 39.48 -20.38 -8.33
C ILE A 24 38.86 -19.60 -7.16
N VAL A 25 39.45 -18.47 -6.77
CA VAL A 25 38.93 -17.60 -5.71
C VAL A 25 37.54 -17.08 -6.08
N ALA A 26 37.34 -16.64 -7.32
CA ALA A 26 36.04 -16.19 -7.82
C ALA A 26 35.00 -17.35 -7.85
N ALA A 27 35.42 -18.59 -8.14
CA ALA A 27 34.54 -19.75 -8.19
C ALA A 27 34.05 -20.24 -6.82
N ILE A 28 34.86 -20.03 -5.76
CA ILE A 28 34.54 -20.41 -4.38
C ILE A 28 33.93 -19.27 -3.57
N ALA A 29 34.14 -18.02 -3.98
CA ALA A 29 33.49 -16.88 -3.38
C ALA A 29 31.97 -16.98 -3.58
N PRO A 30 31.17 -16.66 -2.55
CA PRO A 30 29.72 -16.57 -2.73
C PRO A 30 29.41 -15.52 -3.79
N GLU A 31 28.41 -15.78 -4.64
CA GLU A 31 27.85 -14.78 -5.54
C GLU A 31 27.20 -13.66 -4.72
N VAL A 32 27.23 -12.44 -5.27
CA VAL A 32 26.45 -11.33 -4.72
C VAL A 32 24.98 -11.63 -5.01
N ALA A 33 24.24 -11.89 -3.94
CA ALA A 33 22.84 -12.27 -3.96
C ALA A 33 22.10 -11.57 -2.82
N ASP A 34 20.80 -11.42 -2.99
CA ASP A 34 19.91 -10.86 -1.98
C ASP A 34 19.68 -11.85 -0.84
N PRO A 35 19.27 -11.36 0.35
CA PRO A 35 18.77 -12.23 1.40
C PRO A 35 17.61 -13.08 0.89
N ALA A 36 17.47 -14.30 1.43
CA ALA A 36 16.37 -15.18 1.07
C ALA A 36 15.02 -14.45 1.20
N ILE A 37 14.28 -14.43 0.09
CA ILE A 37 12.99 -13.75 0.02
C ILE A 37 11.96 -14.52 0.86
N ASP A 38 11.33 -13.81 1.79
CA ASP A 38 10.18 -14.31 2.51
C ASP A 38 8.98 -14.34 1.56
N MET A 39 8.70 -15.51 0.98
CA MET A 39 7.64 -15.75 0.00
C MET A 39 6.23 -15.41 0.51
N THR A 40 6.06 -15.12 1.81
CA THR A 40 4.78 -14.70 2.41
C THR A 40 4.54 -13.19 2.38
N ARG A 41 5.55 -12.38 2.04
CA ARG A 41 5.44 -10.91 1.95
C ARG A 41 4.94 -10.43 0.58
N HIS A 42 4.02 -11.17 -0.02
CA HIS A 42 3.30 -10.72 -1.21
C HIS A 42 2.08 -9.90 -0.79
N GLY A 43 1.82 -8.77 -1.46
CA GLY A 43 0.79 -7.81 -1.07
C GLY A 43 -0.65 -8.35 -1.10
N ALA A 44 -0.84 -9.52 -1.71
CA ALA A 44 -2.10 -10.24 -1.78
C ALA A 44 -2.64 -10.73 -0.42
N GLY A 45 -1.80 -10.76 0.63
CA GLY A 45 -2.23 -11.02 2.02
C GLY A 45 -3.18 -9.96 2.61
N ALA A 46 -3.36 -8.83 1.93
CA ALA A 46 -4.38 -7.83 2.26
C ALA A 46 -5.77 -8.17 1.70
N SER A 47 -5.95 -9.31 0.99
CA SER A 47 -7.24 -9.76 0.43
C SER A 47 -8.32 -9.91 1.51
N SER A 48 -9.58 -9.84 1.07
CA SER A 48 -10.70 -9.79 2.00
C SER A 48 -10.94 -11.17 2.62
N VAL A 49 -11.62 -11.20 3.76
CA VAL A 49 -11.93 -12.46 4.45
C VAL A 49 -12.83 -13.31 3.53
N GLU A 50 -12.54 -14.60 3.43
CA GLU A 50 -13.35 -15.54 2.64
C GLU A 50 -14.11 -16.52 3.54
N PRO A 51 -15.43 -16.75 3.33
CA PRO A 51 -16.33 -16.03 2.42
C PRO A 51 -16.73 -14.64 2.96
N SER A 52 -16.96 -13.67 2.07
CA SER A 52 -17.49 -12.33 2.42
C SER A 52 -18.57 -11.86 1.46
N TYR A 53 -19.45 -10.99 1.95
CA TYR A 53 -20.45 -10.31 1.13
C TYR A 53 -19.85 -9.18 0.27
N SER A 54 -18.73 -8.61 0.72
CA SER A 54 -18.03 -7.54 0.02
C SER A 54 -16.52 -7.73 0.11
N GLY A 55 -15.81 -7.12 -0.84
CA GLY A 55 -14.35 -7.05 -0.85
C GLY A 55 -13.73 -6.14 0.22
N LEU A 56 -14.55 -5.50 1.04
CA LEU A 56 -14.11 -4.54 2.05
C LEU A 56 -13.94 -5.16 3.44
N GLN A 57 -14.49 -6.36 3.65
CA GLN A 57 -14.36 -7.07 4.93
C GLN A 57 -12.93 -7.59 5.09
N ARG A 58 -12.16 -6.97 5.99
CA ARG A 58 -10.78 -7.36 6.29
C ARG A 58 -10.68 -7.97 7.69
N GLN A 59 -9.69 -8.84 7.90
CA GLN A 59 -9.38 -9.35 9.24
C GLN A 59 -8.78 -8.22 10.09
N TRP A 60 -9.28 -8.06 11.32
CA TRP A 60 -8.67 -7.13 12.28
C TRP A 60 -7.28 -7.63 12.70
N PRO A 61 -6.28 -6.73 12.83
CA PRO A 61 -4.97 -7.12 13.31
C PRO A 61 -5.04 -7.61 14.76
N ALA A 62 -4.02 -8.37 15.18
CA ALA A 62 -3.88 -8.73 16.59
C ALA A 62 -3.76 -7.47 17.45
N SER A 63 -4.46 -7.47 18.59
CA SER A 63 -4.29 -6.42 19.59
C SER A 63 -2.86 -6.42 20.12
N ASN A 64 -2.29 -5.24 20.35
CA ASN A 64 -1.07 -5.00 21.12
C ASN A 64 -1.35 -5.27 22.61
N GLU A 65 -1.52 -6.56 22.93
CA GLU A 65 -1.76 -7.08 24.26
C GLU A 65 -0.57 -7.97 24.69
N PRO A 66 0.27 -7.49 25.62
CA PRO A 66 1.35 -8.28 26.19
C PRO A 66 0.81 -9.51 26.95
N ALA A 67 1.50 -10.64 26.81
CA ALA A 67 1.11 -11.90 27.47
C ALA A 67 1.10 -11.82 29.01
N ASP A 68 1.87 -10.90 29.59
CA ASP A 68 1.95 -10.64 31.02
C ASP A 68 0.91 -9.62 31.52
N ASN A 69 0.13 -9.00 30.63
CA ASN A 69 -1.00 -8.15 30.99
C ASN A 69 -2.26 -8.40 30.12
N PRO A 70 -2.88 -9.58 30.23
CA PRO A 70 -4.17 -9.82 29.60
C PRO A 70 -5.25 -8.92 30.20
N SER A 71 -6.16 -8.43 29.36
CA SER A 71 -7.30 -7.60 29.75
C SER A 71 -8.35 -8.46 30.45
N THR A 72 -8.81 -8.03 31.62
CA THR A 72 -9.93 -8.64 32.36
C THR A 72 -10.95 -7.57 32.71
N PRO A 73 -12.22 -7.92 32.96
CA PRO A 73 -13.24 -6.95 33.38
C PRO A 73 -12.81 -6.10 34.58
N GLU A 74 -12.12 -6.71 35.55
CA GLU A 74 -11.65 -6.04 36.77
C GLU A 74 -10.54 -5.02 36.46
N LYS A 75 -9.59 -5.37 35.58
CA LYS A 75 -8.54 -4.43 35.14
C LYS A 75 -9.11 -3.29 34.30
N ILE A 76 -10.08 -3.59 33.43
CA ILE A 76 -10.76 -2.58 32.60
C ILE A 76 -11.49 -1.58 33.49
N GLU A 77 -12.26 -2.04 34.49
CA GLU A 77 -12.99 -1.12 35.38
C GLU A 77 -12.05 -0.30 36.27
N LEU A 78 -11.02 -0.92 36.84
CA LEU A 78 -9.98 -0.20 37.58
C LEU A 78 -9.32 0.87 36.68
N GLY A 79 -8.92 0.50 35.47
CA GLY A 79 -8.33 1.40 34.49
C GLY A 79 -9.25 2.53 34.10
N ARG A 80 -10.54 2.26 33.89
CA ARG A 80 -11.56 3.27 33.58
C ARG A 80 -11.65 4.30 34.70
N LEU A 81 -11.77 3.88 35.95
CA LEU A 81 -11.86 4.81 37.08
C LEU A 81 -10.59 5.65 37.22
N LEU A 82 -9.41 5.03 37.09
CA LEU A 82 -8.11 5.73 37.12
C LEU A 82 -7.97 6.74 35.97
N PHE A 83 -8.46 6.42 34.78
CA PHE A 83 -8.40 7.30 33.60
C PHE A 83 -9.11 8.65 33.83
N PHE A 84 -10.20 8.64 34.61
CA PHE A 84 -10.98 9.82 34.95
C PHE A 84 -10.56 10.51 36.25
N ASP A 85 -9.73 9.87 37.09
CA ASP A 85 -9.38 10.37 38.41
C ASP A 85 -8.13 11.26 38.36
N SER A 86 -8.26 12.53 38.78
CA SER A 86 -7.15 13.48 38.78
C SER A 86 -6.11 13.21 39.85
N VAL A 87 -6.35 12.26 40.78
CA VAL A 87 -5.38 11.78 41.78
C VAL A 87 -4.06 11.29 41.17
N LEU A 88 -4.08 10.98 39.89
CA LEU A 88 -2.89 10.55 39.15
C LEU A 88 -1.92 11.70 38.84
N SER A 89 -2.33 12.96 38.98
CA SER A 89 -1.47 14.12 38.73
C SER A 89 -0.89 14.67 40.02
N GLN A 90 0.32 15.25 39.92
CA GLN A 90 1.02 15.84 41.06
C GLN A 90 0.23 16.93 41.79
N ALA A 91 -0.65 17.63 41.08
CA ALA A 91 -1.49 18.72 41.59
C ALA A 91 -2.94 18.28 41.86
N ASN A 92 -3.29 17.01 41.62
CA ASN A 92 -4.65 16.48 41.76
C ASN A 92 -5.72 17.21 40.92
N ASP A 93 -5.33 17.78 39.77
CA ASP A 93 -6.20 18.62 38.92
C ASP A 93 -6.29 18.15 37.45
N THR A 94 -5.47 17.18 37.05
CA THR A 94 -5.39 16.67 35.67
C THR A 94 -5.56 15.16 35.67
N SER A 95 -6.46 14.65 34.84
CA SER A 95 -6.64 13.21 34.57
C SER A 95 -6.35 12.90 33.11
N CYS A 96 -6.27 11.62 32.73
CA CYS A 96 -6.12 11.24 31.32
C CYS A 96 -7.28 11.80 30.47
N ALA A 97 -8.50 11.77 31.02
CA ALA A 97 -9.70 12.30 30.39
C ALA A 97 -9.70 13.83 30.18
N THR A 98 -8.77 14.57 30.81
CA THR A 98 -8.62 16.02 30.59
C THR A 98 -8.11 16.33 29.19
N CYS A 99 -7.15 15.53 28.69
CA CYS A 99 -6.59 15.69 27.34
C CYS A 99 -7.18 14.69 26.32
N HIS A 100 -7.77 13.60 26.80
CA HIS A 100 -8.41 12.57 25.99
C HIS A 100 -9.89 12.45 26.36
N HIS A 101 -10.66 13.49 26.07
CA HIS A 101 -12.06 13.59 26.48
C HIS A 101 -12.96 12.71 25.60
N PRO A 102 -13.81 11.82 26.16
CA PRO A 102 -14.66 10.92 25.37
C PRO A 102 -15.53 11.66 24.34
N ASP A 103 -16.18 12.77 24.72
CA ASP A 103 -17.07 13.54 23.83
C ASP A 103 -16.34 14.29 22.68
N LEU A 104 -15.01 14.31 22.70
CA LEU A 104 -14.16 14.93 21.67
C LEU A 104 -13.35 13.87 20.92
N GLY A 105 -13.90 12.66 20.79
CA GLY A 105 -13.24 11.55 20.12
C GLY A 105 -11.93 11.13 20.79
N PHE A 106 -11.81 11.31 22.12
CA PHE A 106 -10.57 11.14 22.88
C PHE A 106 -9.42 12.10 22.48
N GLY A 107 -9.76 13.29 21.97
CA GLY A 107 -8.88 14.47 21.95
C GLY A 107 -9.35 15.52 22.97
N ASP A 108 -8.84 16.75 22.85
CA ASP A 108 -9.16 17.87 23.74
C ASP A 108 -9.76 19.10 23.04
N GLY A 109 -9.95 19.02 21.72
CA GLY A 109 -10.48 20.12 20.89
C GLY A 109 -9.53 21.32 20.75
N GLN A 110 -8.24 21.17 21.10
CA GLN A 110 -7.22 22.20 20.94
C GLN A 110 -6.18 21.79 19.88
N PRO A 111 -5.47 22.76 19.25
CA PRO A 111 -4.35 22.44 18.37
C PRO A 111 -3.30 21.57 19.07
N THR A 112 -2.90 21.97 20.27
CA THR A 112 -2.11 21.16 21.20
C THR A 112 -2.63 21.33 22.63
N PRO A 113 -2.56 20.30 23.47
CA PRO A 113 -3.02 20.39 24.85
C PRO A 113 -2.25 21.43 25.65
N LYS A 114 -2.89 21.98 26.68
CA LYS A 114 -2.28 23.00 27.55
C LYS A 114 -1.90 22.36 28.88
N GLY A 115 -0.60 22.31 29.14
CA GLY A 115 -0.05 21.92 30.42
C GLY A 115 0.12 23.11 31.38
N PRO A 116 0.55 22.86 32.62
CA PRO A 116 0.77 23.89 33.64
C PRO A 116 1.75 25.00 33.22
N SER A 117 2.71 24.69 32.34
CA SER A 117 3.74 25.61 31.83
C SER A 117 3.46 26.15 30.42
N GLY A 118 2.31 25.81 29.82
CA GLY A 118 1.91 26.25 28.48
C GLY A 118 1.57 25.10 27.52
N PRO A 119 1.35 25.41 26.23
CA PRO A 119 1.01 24.42 25.22
C PRO A 119 2.07 23.33 25.08
N LEU A 120 1.60 22.11 24.82
CA LEU A 120 2.44 20.98 24.43
C LEU A 120 2.87 21.10 22.97
N ALA A 121 3.85 20.28 22.58
CA ALA A 121 4.41 20.29 21.23
C ALA A 121 3.48 19.67 20.17
N ARG A 122 2.59 18.75 20.57
CA ARG A 122 1.76 17.97 19.65
C ARG A 122 0.30 17.92 20.06
N ASN A 123 -0.56 17.74 19.09
CA ASN A 123 -1.98 17.44 19.26
C ASN A 123 -2.17 16.11 20.01
N ALA A 124 -3.20 16.02 20.85
CA ALA A 124 -3.54 14.78 21.54
C ALA A 124 -4.17 13.79 20.55
N PRO A 125 -3.51 12.65 20.23
CA PRO A 125 -4.09 11.67 19.32
C PRO A 125 -5.30 11.00 19.98
N THR A 126 -6.26 10.56 19.17
CA THR A 126 -7.37 9.73 19.67
C THR A 126 -6.87 8.42 20.31
N LEU A 127 -7.64 7.91 21.27
CA LEU A 127 -7.44 6.60 21.88
C LEU A 127 -8.31 5.50 21.25
N TRP A 128 -9.22 5.85 20.34
CA TRP A 128 -10.00 4.86 19.61
C TRP A 128 -9.09 3.90 18.87
N ASN A 129 -9.34 2.60 19.02
CA ASN A 129 -8.59 1.53 18.39
C ASN A 129 -7.08 1.54 18.69
N ALA A 130 -6.63 2.20 19.76
CA ALA A 130 -5.24 2.16 20.22
C ALA A 130 -4.77 0.72 20.53
N ALA A 131 -5.72 -0.17 20.82
CA ALA A 131 -5.51 -1.62 20.93
C ALA A 131 -4.72 -2.21 19.75
N PHE A 132 -4.89 -1.70 18.54
CA PHE A 132 -4.26 -2.25 17.33
C PHE A 132 -2.95 -1.56 16.94
N THR A 133 -2.55 -0.50 17.64
CA THR A 133 -1.37 0.29 17.31
C THR A 133 -0.11 -0.36 17.89
N GLN A 134 0.88 -0.68 17.04
CA GLN A 134 2.11 -1.33 17.51
C GLN A 134 3.18 -0.33 17.97
N LYS A 135 3.16 0.90 17.44
CA LYS A 135 4.01 2.01 17.86
C LYS A 135 3.17 3.20 18.31
N LEU A 136 3.21 3.57 19.59
CA LEU A 136 2.41 4.64 20.18
C LEU A 136 3.15 5.99 20.16
N PHE A 137 2.39 7.07 20.36
CA PHE A 137 2.74 8.45 20.04
C PHE A 137 2.84 8.72 18.53
N TRP A 138 2.86 10.01 18.17
CA TRP A 138 3.06 10.47 16.80
C TRP A 138 4.40 10.04 16.19
N ASP A 139 5.46 9.89 16.99
CA ASP A 139 6.81 9.50 16.56
C ASP A 139 7.13 8.00 16.78
N GLY A 140 6.19 7.26 17.38
CA GLY A 140 6.32 5.83 17.59
C GLY A 140 7.38 5.43 18.62
N ARG A 141 7.65 6.28 19.62
CA ARG A 141 8.68 6.04 20.64
C ARG A 141 8.31 5.01 21.72
N SER A 142 7.07 4.55 21.77
CA SER A 142 6.62 3.55 22.73
C SER A 142 6.03 2.32 22.02
N ASP A 143 6.30 1.14 22.56
CA ASP A 143 5.94 -0.15 21.96
C ASP A 143 4.65 -0.76 22.57
N SER A 144 4.19 -0.25 23.71
CA SER A 144 2.97 -0.73 24.36
C SER A 144 2.24 0.37 25.15
N LEU A 145 0.95 0.16 25.40
CA LEU A 145 0.13 1.09 26.19
C LEU A 145 0.65 1.20 27.63
N GLU A 146 1.14 0.08 28.19
CA GLU A 146 1.77 0.05 29.50
C GLU A 146 3.02 0.94 29.54
N ALA A 147 3.89 0.82 28.54
CA ALA A 147 5.10 1.63 28.44
C ALA A 147 4.78 3.10 28.13
N GLN A 148 3.69 3.35 27.39
CA GLN A 148 3.24 4.70 27.05
C GLN A 148 2.75 5.45 28.30
N ALA A 149 2.03 4.79 29.21
CA ALA A 149 1.34 5.44 30.33
C ALA A 149 2.27 6.17 31.32
N ILE A 150 3.54 5.77 31.44
CA ILE A 150 4.48 6.44 32.37
C ILE A 150 4.91 7.83 31.88
N PHE A 151 4.89 8.06 30.56
CA PHE A 151 5.32 9.32 29.97
C PHE A 151 4.41 10.49 30.38
N PRO A 152 3.09 10.49 30.12
CA PRO A 152 2.22 11.59 30.55
C PRO A 152 2.17 11.73 32.07
N LEU A 153 2.24 10.60 32.80
CA LEU A 153 2.22 10.58 34.26
C LEU A 153 3.37 11.40 34.86
N THR A 154 4.57 11.27 34.30
CA THR A 154 5.80 11.89 34.82
C THR A 154 6.23 13.15 34.09
N HIS A 155 5.65 13.46 32.92
CA HIS A 155 6.05 14.63 32.15
C HIS A 155 5.67 15.93 32.89
N PRO A 156 6.62 16.86 33.11
CA PRO A 156 6.43 18.02 33.97
C PRO A 156 5.40 19.03 33.45
N ASN A 157 5.11 18.99 32.15
CA ASN A 157 4.07 19.82 31.53
C ASN A 157 2.80 19.02 31.20
N GLU A 158 2.63 17.82 31.77
CA GLU A 158 1.40 17.03 31.70
C GLU A 158 0.91 16.77 33.13
N MET A 159 1.06 15.55 33.67
CA MET A 159 0.59 15.22 35.01
C MET A 159 1.64 15.47 36.11
N GLY A 160 2.91 15.60 35.73
CA GLY A 160 3.99 16.14 36.58
C GLY A 160 4.40 15.32 37.80
N VAL A 161 4.06 14.03 37.86
CA VAL A 161 4.43 13.16 39.01
C VAL A 161 5.95 12.99 39.06
N THR A 162 6.57 13.46 40.15
CA THR A 162 8.02 13.38 40.34
C THR A 162 8.46 12.21 41.21
N ASP A 163 7.56 11.66 42.04
CA ASP A 163 7.78 10.50 42.88
C ASP A 163 6.59 9.53 42.77
N THR A 164 6.79 8.45 42.01
CA THR A 164 5.77 7.43 41.81
C THR A 164 5.46 6.64 43.08
N SER A 165 6.38 6.57 44.05
CA SER A 165 6.13 5.91 45.33
C SER A 165 5.17 6.72 46.21
N ALA A 166 5.24 8.06 46.10
CA ALA A 166 4.28 8.94 46.75
C ALA A 166 2.87 8.76 46.15
N LEU A 167 2.77 8.66 44.81
CA LEU A 167 1.50 8.35 44.14
C LEU A 167 0.93 6.99 44.59
N GLU A 168 1.75 5.94 44.68
CA GLU A 168 1.30 4.65 45.21
C GLU A 168 0.80 4.76 46.66
N ALA A 169 1.47 5.56 47.50
CA ALA A 169 1.05 5.78 48.88
C ALA A 169 -0.30 6.51 48.95
N GLU A 170 -0.52 7.50 48.08
CA GLU A 170 -1.78 8.22 47.96
C GLU A 170 -2.92 7.31 47.51
N LEU A 171 -2.72 6.53 46.45
CA LEU A 171 -3.71 5.54 45.98
C LEU A 171 -4.01 4.48 47.06
N ARG A 172 -2.99 4.03 47.79
CA ARG A 172 -3.14 3.03 48.87
C ARG A 172 -3.88 3.58 50.10
N ALA A 173 -3.92 4.91 50.26
CA ALA A 173 -4.70 5.57 51.31
C ALA A 173 -6.20 5.63 50.99
N ILE A 174 -6.61 5.30 49.75
CA ILE A 174 -8.01 5.27 49.31
C ILE A 174 -8.52 3.81 49.36
N PRO A 175 -9.38 3.43 50.33
CA PRO A 175 -9.79 2.04 50.52
C PRO A 175 -10.43 1.41 49.28
N ALA A 176 -11.23 2.18 48.55
CA ALA A 176 -11.87 1.74 47.31
C ALA A 176 -10.84 1.35 46.23
N TYR A 177 -9.71 2.07 46.11
CA TYR A 177 -8.65 1.66 45.19
C TYR A 177 -7.95 0.39 45.65
N VAL A 178 -7.68 0.22 46.94
CA VAL A 178 -7.11 -1.03 47.46
C VAL A 178 -7.96 -2.25 47.07
N GLU A 179 -9.28 -2.15 47.20
CA GLU A 179 -10.21 -3.22 46.79
C GLU A 179 -10.19 -3.46 45.28
N LEU A 180 -10.20 -2.41 44.46
CA LEU A 180 -10.17 -2.53 42.99
C LEU A 180 -8.85 -3.11 42.48
N PHE A 181 -7.71 -2.70 43.05
CA PHE A 181 -6.41 -3.27 42.72
C PHE A 181 -6.29 -4.74 43.14
N ASP A 182 -6.79 -5.10 44.33
CA ASP A 182 -6.81 -6.50 44.77
C ASP A 182 -7.70 -7.37 43.88
N ALA A 183 -8.86 -6.86 43.44
CA ALA A 183 -9.72 -7.57 42.48
C ALA A 183 -9.03 -7.80 41.13
N ALA A 184 -8.26 -6.82 40.65
CA ALA A 184 -7.62 -6.88 39.34
C ALA A 184 -6.30 -7.68 39.30
N PHE A 185 -5.53 -7.67 40.39
CA PHE A 185 -4.17 -8.24 40.42
C PHE A 185 -3.89 -9.19 41.60
N GLY A 186 -4.72 -9.17 42.64
CA GLY A 186 -4.50 -9.88 43.90
C GLY A 186 -3.36 -9.31 44.74
N GLY A 187 -3.39 -9.57 46.05
CA GLY A 187 -2.31 -9.18 46.97
C GLY A 187 -2.65 -8.01 47.90
N GLY A 188 -3.94 -7.66 48.01
CA GLY A 188 -4.46 -6.61 48.88
C GLY A 188 -3.82 -5.26 48.59
N ALA A 189 -3.42 -4.54 49.64
CA ALA A 189 -2.78 -3.24 49.51
C ALA A 189 -1.43 -3.24 48.76
N GLN A 190 -0.79 -4.41 48.59
CA GLN A 190 0.44 -4.53 47.79
C GLN A 190 0.15 -4.56 46.28
N ALA A 191 -1.10 -4.83 45.88
CA ALA A 191 -1.54 -4.72 44.50
C ALA A 191 -1.53 -3.26 44.01
N VAL A 192 -1.61 -2.28 44.90
CA VAL A 192 -1.49 -0.85 44.55
C VAL A 192 -0.02 -0.55 44.24
N ALA A 193 0.33 -0.63 42.97
CA ALA A 193 1.67 -0.39 42.43
C ALA A 193 1.57 0.33 41.07
N VAL A 194 2.56 1.16 40.73
CA VAL A 194 2.58 1.91 39.47
C VAL A 194 2.57 0.98 38.25
N GLN A 195 3.21 -0.19 38.35
CA GLN A 195 3.13 -1.21 37.31
C GLN A 195 1.68 -1.64 37.04
N HIS A 196 0.92 -1.96 38.10
CA HIS A 196 -0.47 -2.38 38.00
C HIS A 196 -1.38 -1.22 37.55
N LEU A 197 -1.09 0.02 37.94
CA LEU A 197 -1.74 1.23 37.44
C LEU A 197 -1.61 1.33 35.91
N MET A 198 -0.40 1.25 35.38
CA MET A 198 -0.15 1.30 33.93
C MET A 198 -0.82 0.15 33.20
N GLN A 199 -0.79 -1.06 33.79
CA GLN A 199 -1.45 -2.25 33.25
C GLN A 199 -2.97 -2.13 33.20
N ALA A 200 -3.60 -1.55 34.22
CA ALA A 200 -5.03 -1.30 34.27
C ALA A 200 -5.44 -0.22 33.25
N LEU A 201 -4.71 0.89 33.16
CA LEU A 201 -4.92 1.93 32.15
C LEU A 201 -4.80 1.38 30.72
N ALA A 202 -3.82 0.51 30.47
CA ALA A 202 -3.66 -0.17 29.19
C ALA A 202 -4.84 -1.10 28.86
N ALA A 203 -5.28 -1.91 29.84
CA ALA A 203 -6.44 -2.79 29.67
C ALA A 203 -7.72 -1.99 29.34
N PHE A 204 -7.96 -0.87 30.02
CA PHE A 204 -9.08 0.01 29.71
C PHE A 204 -8.97 0.60 28.29
N GLN A 205 -7.81 1.14 27.90
CA GLN A 205 -7.62 1.72 26.56
C GLN A 205 -7.80 0.68 25.45
N ARG A 206 -7.49 -0.60 25.68
CA ARG A 206 -7.77 -1.69 24.72
C ARG A 206 -9.26 -1.94 24.48
N SER A 207 -10.12 -1.56 25.43
CA SER A 207 -11.57 -1.71 25.29
C SER A 207 -12.23 -0.61 24.44
N LEU A 208 -11.50 0.46 24.12
CA LEU A 208 -11.98 1.59 23.33
C LEU A 208 -11.98 1.24 21.83
N LEU A 209 -12.96 0.45 21.40
CA LEU A 209 -13.03 -0.12 20.05
C LEU A 209 -14.10 0.54 19.17
N SER A 210 -13.72 0.88 17.94
CA SER A 210 -14.60 1.39 16.89
C SER A 210 -14.63 0.38 15.75
N GLN A 211 -15.67 -0.46 15.72
CA GLN A 211 -15.77 -1.65 14.85
C GLN A 211 -17.19 -1.89 14.28
N ASN A 212 -18.14 -0.98 14.52
CA ASN A 212 -19.53 -1.05 14.08
C ASN A 212 -20.03 0.24 13.41
N SER A 213 -19.12 0.97 12.77
CA SER A 213 -19.42 2.17 11.98
C SER A 213 -20.30 1.82 10.77
N PRO A 214 -20.94 2.81 10.13
CA PRO A 214 -21.59 2.61 8.83
C PRO A 214 -20.73 1.87 7.80
N PHE A 215 -19.41 2.17 7.75
CA PHE A 215 -18.48 1.42 6.91
C PHE A 215 -18.39 -0.06 7.30
N ASP A 216 -18.31 -0.40 8.60
CA ASP A 216 -18.19 -1.80 9.03
C ASP A 216 -19.42 -2.61 8.66
N ARG A 217 -20.61 -2.03 8.88
CA ARG A 217 -21.88 -2.66 8.51
C ARG A 217 -21.98 -2.87 7.00
N TYR A 218 -21.56 -1.86 6.22
CA TYR A 218 -21.47 -1.97 4.77
C TYR A 218 -20.52 -3.07 4.31
N ALA A 219 -19.32 -3.15 4.90
CA ALA A 219 -18.32 -4.15 4.57
C ALA A 219 -18.82 -5.59 4.80
N VAL A 220 -19.71 -5.81 5.78
CA VAL A 220 -20.30 -7.14 6.05
C VAL A 220 -21.64 -7.38 5.34
N GLY A 221 -22.11 -6.47 4.48
CA GLY A 221 -23.25 -6.67 3.58
C GLY A 221 -24.50 -5.83 3.84
N ASP A 222 -24.49 -4.91 4.80
CA ASP A 222 -25.54 -3.88 4.95
C ASP A 222 -25.29 -2.74 3.95
N PHE A 223 -25.64 -2.97 2.68
CA PHE A 223 -25.36 -2.02 1.60
C PHE A 223 -26.03 -0.65 1.76
N ASP A 224 -27.07 -0.56 2.60
CA ASP A 224 -27.77 0.69 2.90
C ASP A 224 -27.12 1.47 4.05
N ALA A 225 -26.18 0.86 4.80
CA ALA A 225 -25.43 1.54 5.86
C ALA A 225 -24.62 2.74 5.35
N LEU A 226 -24.06 2.65 4.14
CA LEU A 226 -23.47 3.80 3.45
C LEU A 226 -24.50 4.42 2.51
N THR A 227 -24.63 5.75 2.60
CA THR A 227 -25.38 6.51 1.59
C THR A 227 -24.65 6.46 0.23
N PRO A 228 -25.35 6.72 -0.90
CA PRO A 228 -24.69 6.80 -2.20
C PRO A 228 -23.53 7.81 -2.24
N GLN A 229 -23.64 8.89 -1.47
CA GLN A 229 -22.58 9.89 -1.33
C GLN A 229 -21.32 9.30 -0.69
N GLN A 230 -21.49 8.56 0.40
CA GLN A 230 -20.40 7.89 1.12
C GLN A 230 -19.76 6.78 0.29
N ARG A 231 -20.53 6.04 -0.51
CA ARG A 231 -19.99 5.03 -1.43
C ARG A 231 -19.09 5.65 -2.50
N ARG A 232 -19.47 6.80 -3.08
CA ARG A 232 -18.60 7.55 -3.99
C ARG A 232 -17.34 8.05 -3.29
N GLY A 233 -17.48 8.52 -2.04
CA GLY A 233 -16.33 8.92 -1.21
C GLY A 233 -15.37 7.78 -0.90
N LEU A 234 -15.89 6.59 -0.62
CA LEU A 234 -15.10 5.37 -0.42
C LEU A 234 -14.35 4.97 -1.70
N ALA A 235 -15.01 5.04 -2.86
CA ALA A 235 -14.37 4.79 -4.15
C ALA A 235 -13.22 5.78 -4.41
N LEU A 236 -13.44 7.07 -4.15
CA LEU A 236 -12.39 8.09 -4.24
C LEU A 236 -11.23 7.79 -3.29
N PHE A 237 -11.50 7.47 -2.02
CA PHE A 237 -10.49 7.14 -1.01
C PHE A 237 -9.57 5.97 -1.44
N ARG A 238 -10.12 5.05 -2.23
CA ARG A 238 -9.44 3.84 -2.73
C ARG A 238 -8.89 3.98 -4.16
N SER A 239 -9.16 5.11 -4.83
CA SER A 239 -8.71 5.34 -6.20
C SER A 239 -7.21 5.57 -6.28
N GLY A 240 -6.64 5.28 -7.45
CA GLY A 240 -5.27 5.66 -7.81
C GLY A 240 -5.06 7.19 -7.84
N ALA A 241 -6.13 7.96 -8.07
CA ALA A 241 -6.10 9.41 -8.09
C ALA A 241 -5.81 10.03 -6.70
N THR A 242 -6.44 9.53 -5.63
CA THR A 242 -6.25 10.11 -4.28
C THR A 242 -5.28 9.34 -3.39
N ARG A 243 -5.08 8.04 -3.65
CA ARG A 243 -4.10 7.15 -2.97
C ARG A 243 -4.20 7.11 -1.45
N CYS A 244 -5.32 7.50 -0.84
CA CYS A 244 -5.44 7.55 0.63
C CYS A 244 -5.23 6.16 1.27
N PHE A 245 -5.66 5.11 0.56
CA PHE A 245 -5.51 3.70 0.94
C PHE A 245 -4.06 3.20 1.02
N GLU A 246 -3.08 3.91 0.46
CA GLU A 246 -1.65 3.52 0.52
C GLU A 246 -1.09 3.61 1.94
N CYS A 247 -1.64 4.53 2.74
CA CYS A 247 -1.26 4.70 4.14
C CYS A 247 -2.38 4.27 5.09
N HIS A 248 -3.64 4.55 4.76
CA HIS A 248 -4.79 4.31 5.64
C HIS A 248 -5.59 3.07 5.20
N THR A 249 -5.11 1.88 5.57
CA THR A 249 -5.69 0.60 5.14
C THR A 249 -6.82 0.11 6.05
N ALA A 250 -7.87 -0.47 5.47
CA ALA A 250 -8.90 -1.17 6.24
C ALA A 250 -8.31 -2.44 6.93
N PRO A 251 -8.81 -2.83 8.12
CA PRO A 251 -9.99 -2.29 8.80
C PRO A 251 -9.65 -1.18 9.81
N THR A 252 -8.38 -0.93 10.18
CA THR A 252 -8.06 0.10 11.19
C THR A 252 -8.00 1.51 10.61
N PHE A 253 -7.91 1.67 9.29
CA PHE A 253 -7.60 2.91 8.58
C PHE A 253 -6.32 3.57 9.11
N ALA A 254 -5.33 2.74 9.46
CA ALA A 254 -4.04 3.11 10.01
C ALA A 254 -2.97 2.13 9.53
N SER A 255 -1.71 2.52 9.63
CA SER A 255 -0.56 1.64 9.45
C SER A 255 0.50 1.91 10.52
N ASP A 256 1.40 0.95 10.75
CA ASP A 256 2.58 1.15 11.59
C ASP A 256 3.76 1.81 10.82
N THR A 257 3.45 2.50 9.71
CA THR A 257 4.45 3.22 8.92
C THR A 257 4.57 4.68 9.36
N PHE A 258 5.74 5.28 9.09
CA PHE A 258 6.03 6.68 9.35
C PHE A 258 6.16 7.40 8.01
N ARG A 259 5.39 8.47 7.82
CA ARG A 259 5.26 9.17 6.54
C ARG A 259 5.55 10.66 6.72
N VAL A 260 6.27 11.25 5.77
CA VAL A 260 6.47 12.70 5.70
C VAL A 260 5.38 13.27 4.81
N VAL A 261 4.27 13.71 5.40
CA VAL A 261 3.20 14.40 4.65
C VAL A 261 3.48 15.90 4.48
N GLY A 262 4.42 16.42 5.29
CA GLY A 262 4.94 17.79 5.19
C GLY A 262 3.99 18.87 5.70
N VAL A 263 3.36 18.65 6.87
CA VAL A 263 2.72 19.74 7.61
C VAL A 263 3.83 20.66 8.14
N PRO A 264 3.82 21.98 7.86
CA PRO A 264 4.93 22.86 8.24
C PRO A 264 5.13 22.96 9.77
N ASP A 265 6.26 22.47 10.25
CA ASP A 265 6.80 22.73 11.58
C ASP A 265 8.29 22.34 11.70
N ASP A 266 8.86 22.50 12.91
CA ASP A 266 10.25 22.17 13.22
C ASP A 266 10.40 20.83 13.98
N ASP A 267 9.31 20.07 14.14
CA ASP A 267 9.34 18.82 14.90
C ASP A 267 10.13 17.74 14.12
N PRO A 268 11.18 17.14 14.71
CA PRO A 268 11.97 16.14 14.01
C PRO A 268 11.18 14.85 13.70
N GLY A 269 10.06 14.60 14.38
CA GLY A 269 9.25 13.40 14.22
C GLY A 269 10.07 12.14 14.51
N ARG A 270 9.99 11.15 13.63
CA ARG A 270 10.69 9.86 13.75
C ARG A 270 12.21 9.99 13.81
N ALA A 271 12.80 11.00 13.16
CA ALA A 271 14.25 11.27 13.23
C ALA A 271 14.74 11.61 14.65
N GLY A 272 13.85 12.08 15.52
CA GLY A 272 14.16 12.31 16.93
C GLY A 272 14.28 11.04 17.77
N ILE A 273 13.83 9.90 17.24
CA ILE A 273 13.70 8.64 17.98
C ILE A 273 14.68 7.57 17.47
N VAL A 274 14.85 7.44 16.16
CA VAL A 274 15.74 6.45 15.54
C VAL A 274 16.68 7.11 14.53
N ALA A 275 17.92 6.61 14.43
CA ALA A 275 19.00 7.26 13.69
C ALA A 275 18.77 7.33 12.17
N ASP A 276 18.03 6.36 11.63
CA ASP A 276 17.61 6.24 10.23
C ASP A 276 16.21 6.82 9.97
N GLY A 277 15.59 7.42 10.99
CA GLY A 277 14.27 8.04 10.87
C GLY A 277 14.31 9.28 9.99
N GLN A 278 13.30 9.44 9.14
CA GLN A 278 13.17 10.65 8.33
C GLN A 278 12.67 11.84 9.16
N LYS A 279 13.23 13.04 8.91
CA LYS A 279 12.81 14.28 9.57
C LYS A 279 11.39 14.64 9.17
N GLY A 280 10.55 14.95 10.17
CA GLY A 280 9.14 15.32 9.96
C GLY A 280 8.24 14.12 9.61
N ALA A 281 8.75 12.88 9.74
CA ALA A 281 7.94 11.69 9.55
C ALA A 281 7.15 11.38 10.83
N PHE A 282 5.85 11.15 10.66
CA PHE A 282 4.94 10.78 11.74
C PHE A 282 4.21 9.50 11.41
N LYS A 283 3.81 8.77 12.45
CA LYS A 283 3.00 7.58 12.33
C LYS A 283 1.69 7.91 11.64
N THR A 284 1.29 7.09 10.68
CA THR A 284 -0.05 7.17 10.07
C THR A 284 -1.13 6.92 11.14
N PRO A 285 -1.95 7.92 11.51
CA PRO A 285 -2.99 7.73 12.53
C PRO A 285 -4.17 6.94 11.98
N THR A 286 -5.02 6.42 12.88
CA THR A 286 -6.32 5.87 12.49
C THR A 286 -7.26 6.98 12.04
N LEU A 287 -8.05 6.70 10.99
CA LEU A 287 -9.18 7.55 10.59
C LEU A 287 -10.50 7.13 11.22
N ARG A 288 -10.50 6.09 12.07
CA ARG A 288 -11.68 5.69 12.86
C ARG A 288 -12.04 6.84 13.80
N ASN A 289 -13.31 7.22 13.83
CA ASN A 289 -13.81 8.36 14.60
C ASN A 289 -13.14 9.72 14.29
N ILE A 290 -12.49 9.87 13.13
CA ILE A 290 -11.76 11.11 12.77
C ILE A 290 -12.64 12.35 12.75
N ALA A 291 -13.95 12.20 12.47
CA ALA A 291 -14.87 13.34 12.47
C ALA A 291 -14.88 14.08 13.81
N LEU A 292 -14.64 13.38 14.93
CA LEU A 292 -14.81 13.88 16.29
C LEU A 292 -13.56 14.52 16.91
N SER A 293 -12.39 14.30 16.31
CA SER A 293 -11.08 14.63 16.92
C SER A 293 -10.40 15.85 16.30
N ALA A 294 -11.17 16.83 15.83
CA ALA A 294 -10.61 18.09 15.36
C ALA A 294 -9.93 18.88 16.51
N PRO A 295 -8.92 19.71 16.24
CA PRO A 295 -8.26 19.92 14.94
C PRO A 295 -7.28 18.78 14.58
N TYR A 296 -6.80 18.78 13.34
CA TYR A 296 -6.11 17.66 12.71
C TYR A 296 -4.60 17.90 12.53
N MET A 297 -3.91 16.81 12.19
CA MET A 297 -2.45 16.69 12.08
C MET A 297 -1.75 16.66 13.44
N HIS A 298 -0.47 16.31 13.45
CA HIS A 298 0.30 16.12 14.69
C HIS A 298 0.47 17.41 15.51
N ASN A 299 0.25 18.58 14.91
CA ASN A 299 0.33 19.89 15.53
C ASN A 299 -1.01 20.64 15.56
N GLY A 300 -2.11 20.01 15.10
CA GLY A 300 -3.44 20.61 15.11
C GLY A 300 -3.61 21.79 14.15
N ALA A 301 -2.80 21.88 13.09
CA ALA A 301 -2.79 23.02 12.16
C ALA A 301 -4.06 23.15 11.30
N LEU A 302 -4.80 22.06 11.08
CA LEU A 302 -5.96 22.05 10.19
C LEU A 302 -7.27 21.92 10.99
N ALA A 303 -8.23 22.79 10.76
CA ALA A 303 -9.42 22.90 11.61
C ALA A 303 -10.54 21.93 11.22
N THR A 304 -10.63 21.58 9.94
CA THR A 304 -11.74 20.81 9.37
C THR A 304 -11.24 19.64 8.51
N LEU A 305 -12.08 18.61 8.31
CA LEU A 305 -11.76 17.50 7.40
C LEU A 305 -11.59 18.01 5.96
N GLU A 306 -12.36 19.02 5.62
CA GLU A 306 -12.24 19.83 4.42
C GLU A 306 -10.82 20.39 4.21
N ASP A 307 -10.25 21.02 5.24
CA ASP A 307 -8.87 21.54 5.18
C ASP A 307 -7.84 20.41 5.03
N VAL A 308 -8.10 19.24 5.63
CA VAL A 308 -7.24 18.05 5.49
C VAL A 308 -7.27 17.53 4.05
N VAL A 309 -8.45 17.41 3.45
CA VAL A 309 -8.58 16.97 2.05
C VAL A 309 -7.91 17.98 1.12
N ASP A 310 -8.10 19.28 1.35
CA ASP A 310 -7.47 20.33 0.54
C ASP A 310 -5.94 20.35 0.70
N PHE A 311 -5.41 20.06 1.90
CA PHE A 311 -3.97 19.92 2.11
C PHE A 311 -3.38 18.84 1.21
N TYR A 312 -3.98 17.65 1.17
CA TYR A 312 -3.51 16.56 0.29
C TYR A 312 -3.75 16.85 -1.19
N ALA A 313 -4.89 17.43 -1.56
CA ALA A 313 -5.19 17.82 -2.95
C ALA A 313 -4.15 18.81 -3.50
N ASN A 314 -3.62 19.71 -2.67
CA ASN A 314 -2.56 20.65 -3.03
C ASN A 314 -1.14 20.04 -3.01
N GLY A 315 -1.00 18.73 -2.78
CA GLY A 315 0.30 18.03 -2.75
C GLY A 315 0.99 18.01 -1.38
N GLY A 316 0.23 18.25 -0.30
CA GLY A 316 0.76 18.24 1.06
C GLY A 316 1.91 19.22 1.25
N GLY A 317 3.04 18.73 1.79
CA GLY A 317 4.25 19.52 2.01
C GLY A 317 4.90 20.10 0.77
N HIS A 318 4.60 19.59 -0.43
CA HIS A 318 5.13 20.17 -1.67
C HIS A 318 4.65 21.60 -1.89
N ALA A 319 3.44 21.93 -1.43
CA ALA A 319 2.91 23.31 -1.45
C ALA A 319 3.68 24.26 -0.52
N PHE A 320 4.54 23.74 0.34
CA PHE A 320 5.34 24.46 1.33
C PHE A 320 6.85 24.27 1.12
N ASP A 321 7.28 23.86 -0.09
CA ASP A 321 8.69 23.65 -0.46
C ASP A 321 9.44 22.62 0.42
N ILE A 322 8.72 21.63 0.99
CA ILE A 322 9.34 20.55 1.76
C ILE A 322 9.88 19.50 0.79
N ALA A 323 11.18 19.22 0.88
CA ALA A 323 11.90 18.42 -0.12
C ALA A 323 11.71 16.90 0.03
N ASN A 324 11.44 16.40 1.23
CA ASN A 324 11.42 14.98 1.56
C ASN A 324 10.00 14.43 1.80
N VAL A 325 8.99 15.00 1.14
CA VAL A 325 7.61 14.51 1.21
C VAL A 325 7.52 13.11 0.60
N ASP A 326 6.71 12.25 1.21
CA ASP A 326 6.51 10.87 0.79
C ASP A 326 5.98 10.80 -0.66
N VAL A 327 6.49 9.85 -1.45
CA VAL A 327 6.20 9.71 -2.88
C VAL A 327 4.73 9.46 -3.20
N PHE A 328 3.93 9.04 -2.22
CA PHE A 328 2.48 8.86 -2.38
C PHE A 328 1.67 10.14 -2.15
N VAL A 329 2.27 11.17 -1.55
CA VAL A 329 1.64 12.48 -1.33
C VAL A 329 1.87 13.36 -2.55
N ASN A 330 1.06 13.13 -3.58
CA ASN A 330 1.00 13.97 -4.76
C ASN A 330 -0.31 14.75 -4.79
N GLY A 331 -0.30 15.95 -5.36
CA GLY A 331 -1.51 16.74 -5.54
C GLY A 331 -2.47 16.05 -6.52
N PHE A 332 -3.76 16.30 -6.34
CA PHE A 332 -4.83 15.79 -7.18
C PHE A 332 -5.96 16.81 -7.27
N ASP A 333 -6.70 16.78 -8.37
CA ASP A 333 -7.85 17.65 -8.57
C ASP A 333 -9.14 16.95 -8.11
N LEU A 334 -9.93 17.63 -7.28
CA LEU A 334 -11.30 17.21 -6.94
C LEU A 334 -12.29 18.29 -7.35
N SER A 335 -13.41 17.88 -7.93
CA SER A 335 -14.61 18.70 -8.00
C SER A 335 -15.16 18.96 -6.59
N GLN A 336 -16.03 19.98 -6.47
CA GLN A 336 -16.72 20.26 -5.21
C GLN A 336 -17.54 19.05 -4.70
N GLN A 337 -18.10 18.26 -5.62
CA GLN A 337 -18.87 17.07 -5.29
C GLN A 337 -17.96 15.95 -4.77
N GLU A 338 -16.84 15.67 -5.44
CA GLU A 338 -15.90 14.61 -5.03
C GLU A 338 -15.29 14.92 -3.66
N ARG A 339 -14.93 16.19 -3.42
CA ARG A 339 -14.48 16.66 -2.11
C ARG A 339 -15.54 16.41 -1.03
N ALA A 340 -16.81 16.74 -1.30
CA ALA A 340 -17.90 16.50 -0.36
C ALA A 340 -18.18 15.00 -0.16
N ASP A 341 -18.04 14.18 -1.21
CA ASP A 341 -18.20 12.73 -1.15
C ASP A 341 -17.12 12.10 -0.27
N LEU A 342 -15.85 12.47 -0.47
CA LEU A 342 -14.72 11.99 0.34
C LEU A 342 -14.89 12.36 1.82
N VAL A 343 -15.26 13.60 2.11
CA VAL A 343 -15.55 14.03 3.49
C VAL A 343 -16.72 13.25 4.09
N ALA A 344 -17.80 13.03 3.33
CA ALA A 344 -18.94 12.24 3.80
C ALA A 344 -18.53 10.80 4.16
N PHE A 345 -17.60 10.19 3.40
CA PHE A 345 -17.05 8.89 3.74
C PHE A 345 -16.26 8.91 5.06
N LEU A 346 -15.46 9.94 5.34
CA LEU A 346 -14.75 10.06 6.62
C LEU A 346 -15.72 10.13 7.82
N TYR A 347 -16.89 10.75 7.68
CA TYR A 347 -17.95 10.69 8.69
C TYR A 347 -18.50 9.26 8.89
N ALA A 348 -18.50 8.44 7.84
CA ALA A 348 -18.97 7.05 7.87
C ALA A 348 -18.05 6.10 8.67
N LEU A 349 -16.86 6.57 9.05
CA LEU A 349 -15.90 5.85 9.90
C LEU A 349 -16.15 6.06 11.40
N THR A 350 -17.26 6.72 11.77
CA THR A 350 -17.60 7.05 13.15
C THR A 350 -18.45 5.94 13.78
N ASP A 351 -17.98 5.43 14.92
CA ASP A 351 -18.64 4.49 15.81
C ASP A 351 -18.19 4.75 17.25
N GLU A 352 -19.14 5.16 18.08
CA GLU A 352 -18.97 5.41 19.51
C GLU A 352 -19.72 4.35 20.36
N SER A 353 -20.11 3.21 19.78
CA SER A 353 -20.91 2.19 20.49
C SER A 353 -20.19 1.54 21.67
N GLN A 354 -18.85 1.62 21.73
CA GLN A 354 -18.03 1.20 22.87
C GLN A 354 -17.46 2.41 23.64
N GLN A 355 -18.09 3.59 23.53
CA GLN A 355 -17.65 4.75 24.29
C GLN A 355 -17.96 4.52 25.77
N PRO A 356 -16.98 4.71 26.68
CA PRO A 356 -17.18 4.51 28.10
C PRO A 356 -18.04 5.63 28.67
N GLU A 357 -18.89 5.29 29.64
CA GLU A 357 -19.59 6.30 30.43
C GLU A 357 -18.59 7.09 31.29
N ILE A 358 -18.73 8.41 31.28
CA ILE A 358 -18.03 9.31 32.22
C ILE A 358 -18.58 9.01 33.62
N PRO A 359 -17.74 8.56 34.58
CA PRO A 359 -18.21 8.21 35.91
C PRO A 359 -18.73 9.45 36.66
N ALA A 360 -19.85 9.31 37.35
CA ALA A 360 -20.42 10.40 38.16
C ALA A 360 -19.51 10.81 39.34
N ALA A 361 -18.68 9.88 39.82
CA ALA A 361 -17.65 10.10 40.83
C ALA A 361 -16.53 9.06 40.66
N VAL A 362 -15.34 9.41 41.11
CA VAL A 362 -14.16 8.54 41.14
C VAL A 362 -13.78 8.20 42.58
N PRO A 363 -13.01 7.12 42.82
CA PRO A 363 -12.69 6.66 44.17
C PRO A 363 -11.98 7.70 45.07
N SER A 364 -11.18 8.61 44.51
CA SER A 364 -10.56 9.69 45.28
C SER A 364 -11.55 10.75 45.80
N GLY A 365 -12.73 10.84 45.17
CA GLY A 365 -13.69 11.92 45.39
C GLY A 365 -13.32 13.25 44.74
N LEU A 366 -12.24 13.29 43.94
CA LEU A 366 -11.85 14.47 43.16
C LEU A 366 -12.83 14.72 41.99
N PRO A 367 -12.88 15.95 41.45
CA PRO A 367 -13.75 16.27 40.34
C PRO A 367 -13.46 15.43 39.09
N VAL A 368 -14.52 14.93 38.44
CA VAL A 368 -14.46 14.29 37.12
C VAL A 368 -14.73 15.32 36.04
N VAL A 369 -14.12 15.15 34.86
CA VAL A 369 -14.43 15.96 33.67
C VAL A 369 -15.95 15.95 33.40
N GLN A 370 -16.47 17.07 32.95
CA GLN A 370 -17.91 17.21 32.70
C GLN A 370 -18.21 16.85 31.24
N PRO A 371 -19.38 16.25 30.95
CA PRO A 371 -19.81 16.04 29.57
C PRO A 371 -19.76 17.34 28.75
N ILE A 372 -19.32 17.22 27.50
CA ILE A 372 -19.19 18.33 26.55
C ILE A 372 -20.21 18.14 25.44
N ASP A 373 -21.00 19.19 25.18
CA ASP A 373 -21.86 19.24 23.99
C ASP A 373 -21.00 19.51 22.75
N ASN A 374 -20.69 18.45 22.00
CA ASN A 374 -19.91 18.54 20.76
C ASN A 374 -20.87 18.65 19.55
N PRO A 375 -20.95 19.80 18.87
CA PRO A 375 -21.86 19.98 17.73
C PRO A 375 -21.54 19.06 16.54
N VAL A 376 -20.35 18.45 16.52
CA VAL A 376 -19.97 17.45 15.52
C VAL A 376 -20.86 16.21 15.60
N HIS A 377 -21.32 15.79 16.78
CA HIS A 377 -22.18 14.61 16.91
C HIS A 377 -23.45 14.72 16.06
N GLN A 378 -24.05 15.92 16.01
CA GLN A 378 -25.19 16.17 15.12
C GLN A 378 -24.79 16.08 13.64
N ARG A 379 -23.61 16.58 13.27
CA ARG A 379 -23.10 16.46 11.89
C ARG A 379 -22.84 15.00 11.51
N VAL A 380 -22.28 14.19 12.40
CA VAL A 380 -22.10 12.75 12.21
C VAL A 380 -23.47 12.10 11.98
N ALA A 381 -24.46 12.37 12.85
CA ALA A 381 -25.81 11.85 12.70
C ALA A 381 -26.49 12.30 11.39
N ASP A 382 -26.19 13.52 10.93
CA ASP A 382 -26.73 14.06 9.69
C ASP A 382 -26.16 13.40 8.42
N HIS A 383 -24.87 13.00 8.45
CA HIS A 383 -24.24 12.24 7.36
C HIS A 383 -24.59 10.76 7.43
N ASN A 384 -24.62 10.17 8.62
CA ASN A 384 -24.83 8.74 8.84
C ASN A 384 -26.31 8.37 8.96
N ARG A 385 -27.13 8.86 8.01
CA ARG A 385 -28.57 8.56 7.90
C ARG A 385 -28.88 7.31 7.06
N GLY A 386 -27.85 6.57 6.64
CA GLY A 386 -28.00 5.36 5.81
C GLY A 386 -28.49 4.15 6.60
N GLY A 387 -29.55 3.51 6.09
CA GLY A 387 -30.05 2.20 6.50
C GLY A 387 -30.68 2.12 7.90
N ASP A 388 -31.63 1.21 8.10
CA ASP A 388 -32.18 0.84 9.41
C ASP A 388 -31.45 -0.35 10.06
N GLY A 389 -30.25 -0.69 9.55
CA GLY A 389 -29.43 -1.80 10.03
C GLY A 389 -29.90 -3.18 9.55
N GLN A 390 -30.75 -3.25 8.53
CA GLN A 390 -31.20 -4.52 7.98
C GLN A 390 -30.15 -5.15 7.09
N VAL A 391 -29.49 -6.20 7.60
CA VAL A 391 -28.77 -7.16 6.76
C VAL A 391 -29.77 -7.74 5.76
N VAL A 392 -29.55 -7.45 4.48
CA VAL A 392 -30.48 -7.88 3.42
C VAL A 392 -30.43 -9.40 3.34
N PRO A 393 -31.57 -10.11 3.50
CA PRO A 393 -31.55 -11.57 3.51
C PRO A 393 -31.02 -12.12 2.19
N PRO A 394 -30.30 -13.26 2.22
CA PRO A 394 -29.87 -13.94 1.02
C PRO A 394 -31.06 -14.20 0.10
N ARG A 395 -30.92 -13.89 -1.18
CA ARG A 395 -31.88 -14.27 -2.22
C ARG A 395 -31.18 -15.02 -3.34
N ALA A 396 -31.95 -15.73 -4.14
CA ALA A 396 -31.43 -16.32 -5.37
C ALA A 396 -30.85 -15.21 -6.27
N ALA A 397 -29.75 -15.53 -6.94
CA ALA A 397 -29.14 -14.68 -7.96
C ALA A 397 -30.17 -14.32 -9.04
N VAL A 398 -30.15 -13.07 -9.47
CA VAL A 398 -30.98 -12.57 -10.57
C VAL A 398 -30.15 -11.79 -11.58
N THR A 399 -30.73 -11.62 -12.76
CA THR A 399 -30.20 -10.70 -13.77
C THR A 399 -30.91 -9.36 -13.67
N LEU A 400 -30.14 -8.29 -13.50
CA LEU A 400 -30.61 -6.91 -13.50
C LEU A 400 -30.14 -6.26 -14.80
N THR A 401 -31.02 -5.52 -15.49
CA THR A 401 -30.65 -4.81 -16.73
C THR A 401 -30.82 -3.32 -16.54
N VAL A 402 -29.80 -2.53 -16.91
CA VAL A 402 -29.87 -1.07 -16.91
C VAL A 402 -30.98 -0.62 -17.86
N GLN A 403 -31.97 0.10 -17.32
CA GLN A 403 -33.09 0.61 -18.12
C GLN A 403 -32.77 2.01 -18.67
N PRO A 404 -33.44 2.44 -19.77
CA PRO A 404 -33.29 3.81 -20.26
C PRO A 404 -33.49 4.85 -19.15
N GLY A 405 -32.52 5.77 -19.00
CA GLY A 405 -32.52 6.81 -17.97
C GLY A 405 -32.03 6.36 -16.59
N GLN A 406 -31.65 5.10 -16.39
CA GLN A 406 -30.92 4.65 -15.20
C GLN A 406 -29.41 4.75 -15.42
N THR A 407 -28.68 5.06 -14.34
CA THR A 407 -27.23 4.90 -14.30
C THR A 407 -26.87 3.44 -14.01
N ILE A 408 -25.68 3.02 -14.43
CA ILE A 408 -25.12 1.70 -14.08
C ILE A 408 -25.00 1.60 -12.55
N GLN A 409 -24.50 2.65 -11.90
CA GLN A 409 -24.36 2.67 -10.43
C GLN A 409 -25.69 2.38 -9.72
N ALA A 410 -26.81 2.96 -10.17
CA ALA A 410 -28.10 2.75 -9.55
C ALA A 410 -28.60 1.29 -9.68
N VAL A 411 -28.13 0.54 -10.67
CA VAL A 411 -28.40 -0.90 -10.79
C VAL A 411 -27.46 -1.69 -9.90
N VAL A 412 -26.17 -1.36 -9.89
CA VAL A 412 -25.17 -1.98 -9.01
C VAL A 412 -25.55 -1.83 -7.53
N ASP A 413 -26.02 -0.66 -7.11
CA ASP A 413 -26.49 -0.40 -5.74
C ASP A 413 -27.64 -1.33 -5.28
N ARG A 414 -28.41 -1.87 -6.24
CA ARG A 414 -29.52 -2.82 -6.00
C ARG A 414 -29.10 -4.28 -6.14
N ALA A 415 -27.91 -4.53 -6.66
CA ALA A 415 -27.38 -5.87 -6.87
C ALA A 415 -26.98 -6.51 -5.53
N ARG A 416 -26.89 -7.84 -5.53
CA ARG A 416 -26.48 -8.66 -4.39
C ARG A 416 -25.50 -9.73 -4.88
N PRO A 417 -24.74 -10.39 -3.97
CA PRO A 417 -23.83 -11.44 -4.39
C PRO A 417 -24.50 -12.52 -5.25
N GLY A 418 -23.82 -12.90 -6.33
CA GLY A 418 -24.29 -13.85 -7.34
C GLY A 418 -25.10 -13.22 -8.48
N ASP A 419 -25.53 -11.97 -8.37
CA ASP A 419 -26.28 -11.31 -9.44
C ASP A 419 -25.45 -11.04 -10.70
N THR A 420 -26.16 -10.83 -11.81
CA THR A 420 -25.58 -10.32 -13.06
C THR A 420 -26.20 -8.98 -13.42
N VAL A 421 -25.39 -7.96 -13.65
CA VAL A 421 -25.81 -6.65 -14.17
C VAL A 421 -25.51 -6.60 -15.67
N LEU A 422 -26.56 -6.43 -16.49
CA LEU A 422 -26.46 -6.27 -17.93
C LEU A 422 -26.57 -4.80 -18.34
N ILE A 423 -25.62 -4.34 -19.13
CA ILE A 423 -25.54 -2.97 -19.64
C ILE A 423 -25.90 -3.01 -21.13
N PRO A 424 -27.05 -2.48 -21.57
CA PRO A 424 -27.39 -2.38 -22.97
C PRO A 424 -26.42 -1.50 -23.76
N MET A 425 -26.36 -1.68 -25.08
CA MET A 425 -25.57 -0.81 -25.96
C MET A 425 -25.91 0.67 -25.77
N GLY A 426 -24.87 1.49 -25.58
CA GLY A 426 -24.99 2.91 -25.30
C GLY A 426 -23.65 3.54 -24.92
N VAL A 427 -23.67 4.86 -24.69
CA VAL A 427 -22.56 5.61 -24.11
C VAL A 427 -22.98 6.11 -22.73
N TYR A 428 -22.19 5.80 -21.73
CA TYR A 428 -22.42 6.09 -20.32
C TYR A 428 -21.31 7.01 -19.82
N HIS A 429 -21.66 7.99 -18.98
CA HIS A 429 -20.72 8.99 -18.45
C HIS A 429 -20.71 8.94 -16.93
N GLU A 430 -20.14 7.87 -16.38
CA GLU A 430 -20.12 7.63 -14.95
C GLU A 430 -18.86 6.86 -14.52
N THR A 431 -18.54 6.99 -13.24
CA THR A 431 -17.66 6.08 -12.51
C THR A 431 -18.55 5.13 -11.72
N VAL A 432 -18.28 3.83 -11.79
CA VAL A 432 -19.08 2.80 -11.12
C VAL A 432 -18.25 2.11 -10.03
N ALA A 433 -18.69 2.23 -8.78
CA ALA A 433 -18.12 1.58 -7.61
C ALA A 433 -18.80 0.21 -7.37
N VAL A 434 -17.98 -0.84 -7.21
CA VAL A 434 -18.42 -2.24 -7.10
C VAL A 434 -17.72 -2.96 -5.95
N ASP A 435 -18.35 -2.95 -4.78
CA ASP A 435 -17.79 -3.61 -3.60
C ASP A 435 -18.34 -5.04 -3.38
N ILE A 436 -19.40 -5.41 -4.10
CA ILE A 436 -20.17 -6.65 -3.93
C ILE A 436 -19.39 -7.87 -4.43
N SER A 437 -19.21 -8.88 -3.57
CA SER A 437 -18.61 -10.17 -3.98
C SER A 437 -19.57 -10.98 -4.87
N ASP A 438 -19.02 -11.88 -5.70
CA ASP A 438 -19.74 -12.74 -6.64
C ASP A 438 -20.58 -11.99 -7.69
N LEU A 439 -20.30 -10.72 -7.93
CA LEU A 439 -21.03 -9.94 -8.92
C LEU A 439 -20.45 -10.15 -10.33
N THR A 440 -21.33 -10.33 -11.30
CA THR A 440 -20.98 -10.27 -12.73
C THR A 440 -21.55 -9.00 -13.36
N ILE A 441 -20.73 -8.24 -14.09
CA ILE A 441 -21.17 -7.11 -14.90
C ILE A 441 -20.81 -7.38 -16.35
N GLU A 442 -21.78 -7.34 -17.25
CA GLU A 442 -21.56 -7.55 -18.68
C GLU A 442 -22.26 -6.49 -19.54
N GLY A 443 -21.58 -6.02 -20.57
CA GLY A 443 -22.22 -5.34 -21.68
C GLY A 443 -22.99 -6.29 -22.59
N ILE A 444 -24.03 -5.77 -23.24
CA ILE A 444 -24.76 -6.43 -24.32
C ILE A 444 -24.21 -5.87 -25.64
N PRO A 445 -23.37 -6.63 -26.37
CA PRO A 445 -22.83 -6.17 -27.65
C PRO A 445 -23.93 -5.95 -28.68
N ASP A 446 -23.65 -5.09 -29.67
CA ASP A 446 -24.54 -4.93 -30.82
C ASP A 446 -24.37 -6.06 -31.85
N GLY A 447 -25.03 -5.93 -33.01
CA GLY A 447 -24.99 -6.94 -34.08
C GLY A 447 -23.64 -7.03 -34.79
N GLN A 448 -22.74 -6.07 -34.55
CA GLN A 448 -21.39 -5.97 -35.11
C GLN A 448 -20.34 -6.47 -34.13
N GLY A 449 -20.71 -6.66 -32.85
CA GLY A 449 -19.82 -7.05 -31.77
C GLY A 449 -19.23 -5.87 -31.02
N ASP A 450 -19.70 -4.64 -31.26
CA ASP A 450 -19.25 -3.46 -30.52
C ASP A 450 -19.84 -3.47 -29.11
N PHE A 451 -19.06 -2.99 -28.15
CA PHE A 451 -19.43 -2.98 -26.74
C PHE A 451 -20.07 -1.65 -26.30
N PRO A 452 -21.01 -1.68 -25.34
CA PRO A 452 -21.39 -0.47 -24.63
C PRO A 452 -20.17 0.23 -24.03
N THR A 453 -20.16 1.56 -24.12
CA THR A 453 -19.01 2.38 -23.79
C THR A 453 -19.27 3.19 -22.53
N LEU A 454 -18.36 3.11 -21.56
CA LEU A 454 -18.21 4.09 -20.50
C LEU A 454 -17.17 5.12 -20.99
N ASP A 455 -17.55 6.39 -21.07
CA ASP A 455 -16.72 7.50 -21.56
C ASP A 455 -16.57 8.57 -20.48
N GLY A 456 -15.35 8.72 -19.96
CA GLY A 456 -15.01 9.66 -18.91
C GLY A 456 -14.89 11.11 -19.38
N GLU A 457 -14.90 11.38 -20.69
CA GLU A 457 -14.74 12.70 -21.30
C GLU A 457 -13.49 13.50 -20.84
N PHE A 458 -12.47 12.82 -20.32
CA PHE A 458 -11.32 13.39 -19.59
C PHE A 458 -11.72 14.24 -18.38
N LYS A 459 -12.88 13.94 -17.79
CA LYS A 459 -13.40 14.58 -16.57
C LYS A 459 -13.44 13.64 -15.39
N LEU A 460 -13.66 12.35 -15.65
CA LEU A 460 -13.74 11.31 -14.62
C LEU A 460 -12.38 10.61 -14.47
N ALA A 461 -12.01 10.31 -13.23
CA ALA A 461 -10.80 9.56 -12.92
C ALA A 461 -10.89 8.12 -13.43
N ASP A 462 -11.92 7.38 -13.00
CA ASP A 462 -12.02 5.94 -13.23
C ASP A 462 -13.33 5.51 -13.90
N GLY A 463 -13.28 4.45 -14.72
CA GLY A 463 -14.47 3.81 -15.27
C GLY A 463 -15.19 2.92 -14.25
N ILE A 464 -14.56 1.81 -13.86
CA ILE A 464 -15.04 0.91 -12.80
C ILE A 464 -13.97 0.79 -11.71
N VAL A 465 -14.40 0.95 -10.45
CA VAL A 465 -13.58 0.69 -9.25
C VAL A 465 -14.23 -0.43 -8.46
N ALA A 466 -13.53 -1.55 -8.29
CA ALA A 466 -14.06 -2.75 -7.67
C ALA A 466 -13.19 -3.28 -6.52
N SER A 467 -13.81 -3.99 -5.58
CA SER A 467 -13.11 -4.86 -4.60
C SER A 467 -13.74 -6.21 -4.37
N GLY A 468 -14.99 -6.43 -4.81
CA GLY A 468 -15.71 -7.68 -4.55
C GLY A 468 -14.91 -8.91 -5.00
N ASN A 469 -14.94 -9.98 -4.19
CA ASN A 469 -14.32 -11.24 -4.60
C ASN A 469 -15.13 -11.91 -5.69
N ASN A 470 -14.51 -12.81 -6.45
CA ASN A 470 -15.11 -13.53 -7.57
C ASN A 470 -15.78 -12.58 -8.59
N PHE A 471 -15.27 -11.33 -8.67
CA PHE A 471 -15.81 -10.29 -9.52
C PHE A 471 -15.50 -10.57 -10.99
N LYS A 472 -16.53 -10.47 -11.82
CA LYS A 472 -16.45 -10.69 -13.26
C LYS A 472 -16.91 -9.46 -14.02
N LEU A 473 -16.09 -9.02 -14.97
CA LEU A 473 -16.37 -7.86 -15.79
C LEU A 473 -16.00 -8.15 -17.24
N GLY A 474 -16.93 -7.91 -18.16
CA GLY A 474 -16.61 -8.01 -19.57
C GLY A 474 -17.59 -7.41 -20.57
N LYS A 475 -17.21 -7.46 -21.84
CA LYS A 475 -17.96 -6.95 -22.99
C LYS A 475 -18.26 -5.44 -22.89
N LEU A 476 -17.27 -4.67 -22.46
CA LEU A 476 -17.38 -3.23 -22.24
C LEU A 476 -16.22 -2.47 -22.87
N ALA A 477 -16.49 -1.25 -23.29
CA ALA A 477 -15.47 -0.29 -23.70
C ALA A 477 -15.30 0.82 -22.67
N PHE A 478 -14.06 1.24 -22.41
CA PHE A 478 -13.71 2.35 -21.53
C PHE A 478 -12.91 3.38 -22.32
N LYS A 479 -13.34 4.65 -22.31
CA LYS A 479 -12.70 5.71 -23.10
C LYS A 479 -12.50 6.98 -22.30
N ASN A 480 -11.38 7.67 -22.56
CA ASN A 480 -11.14 9.05 -22.13
C ASN A 480 -11.28 9.24 -20.61
N TYR A 481 -10.63 8.39 -19.81
CA TYR A 481 -10.55 8.55 -18.35
C TYR A 481 -9.22 9.19 -17.97
N ASN A 482 -9.18 9.94 -16.86
CA ASN A 482 -7.95 10.59 -16.41
C ASN A 482 -7.01 9.67 -15.63
N ASP A 483 -7.51 8.55 -15.09
CA ASP A 483 -6.73 7.58 -14.32
C ASP A 483 -6.93 6.16 -14.89
N ASN A 484 -7.99 5.44 -14.54
CA ASN A 484 -8.13 4.02 -14.92
C ASN A 484 -9.38 3.71 -15.75
N GLY A 485 -9.28 2.74 -16.66
CA GLY A 485 -10.47 2.10 -17.22
C GLY A 485 -11.17 1.22 -16.18
N VAL A 486 -10.43 0.26 -15.64
CA VAL A 486 -10.90 -0.66 -14.59
C VAL A 486 -9.83 -0.79 -13.50
N LEU A 487 -10.19 -0.48 -12.26
CA LEU A 487 -9.40 -0.75 -11.06
C LEU A 487 -10.08 -1.86 -10.26
N VAL A 488 -9.35 -2.93 -9.92
CA VAL A 488 -9.82 -3.95 -8.97
C VAL A 488 -8.82 -4.06 -7.83
N GLU A 489 -9.21 -3.69 -6.62
CA GLU A 489 -8.28 -3.59 -5.49
C GLU A 489 -8.65 -4.59 -4.40
N GLY A 490 -7.69 -5.43 -3.99
CA GLY A 490 -7.80 -6.26 -2.80
C GLY A 490 -8.80 -7.42 -2.90
N ALA A 491 -9.10 -7.88 -4.11
CA ALA A 491 -10.06 -8.95 -4.40
C ALA A 491 -9.39 -10.30 -4.69
N THR A 492 -10.05 -11.42 -4.37
CA THR A 492 -9.69 -12.75 -4.91
C THR A 492 -10.63 -13.14 -6.04
N GLY A 493 -10.17 -13.89 -7.04
CA GLY A 493 -11.02 -14.45 -8.09
C GLY A 493 -11.47 -13.42 -9.13
N VAL A 494 -10.56 -12.53 -9.55
CA VAL A 494 -10.87 -11.45 -10.50
C VAL A 494 -10.85 -11.99 -11.94
N HIS A 495 -11.92 -11.76 -12.70
CA HIS A 495 -11.98 -12.13 -14.12
C HIS A 495 -12.39 -10.93 -14.98
N LEU A 496 -11.42 -10.42 -15.75
CA LEU A 496 -11.63 -9.33 -16.72
C LEU A 496 -11.54 -9.91 -18.12
N TYR A 497 -12.58 -9.74 -18.94
CA TYR A 497 -12.61 -10.35 -20.27
C TYR A 497 -13.34 -9.54 -21.33
N ASP A 498 -12.89 -9.64 -22.58
CA ASP A 498 -13.55 -8.98 -23.72
C ASP A 498 -13.76 -7.47 -23.45
N ILE A 499 -12.67 -6.78 -23.08
CA ILE A 499 -12.66 -5.35 -22.75
C ILE A 499 -11.86 -4.57 -23.79
N TYR A 500 -12.35 -3.38 -24.16
CA TYR A 500 -11.62 -2.41 -24.96
C TYR A 500 -11.37 -1.12 -24.15
N ALA A 501 -10.12 -0.81 -23.81
CA ALA A 501 -9.76 0.43 -23.12
C ALA A 501 -8.94 1.35 -24.03
N GLU A 502 -9.34 2.60 -24.18
CA GLU A 502 -8.67 3.58 -25.03
C GLU A 502 -8.52 4.92 -24.30
N LYS A 503 -7.28 5.43 -24.23
CA LYS A 503 -6.96 6.74 -23.63
C LYS A 503 -7.53 6.87 -22.22
N THR A 504 -7.43 5.80 -21.45
CA THR A 504 -7.52 5.84 -20.00
C THR A 504 -6.15 6.28 -19.50
N GLY A 505 -6.09 7.21 -18.54
CA GLY A 505 -4.86 7.92 -18.15
C GLY A 505 -3.72 7.00 -17.75
N THR A 506 -3.63 6.66 -16.47
CA THR A 506 -2.57 5.82 -15.89
C THR A 506 -2.66 4.37 -16.38
N TYR A 507 -3.81 3.70 -16.23
CA TYR A 507 -3.93 2.28 -16.58
C TYR A 507 -5.19 1.95 -17.40
N GLY A 508 -5.13 0.92 -18.26
CA GLY A 508 -6.31 0.37 -18.93
C GLY A 508 -7.12 -0.53 -18.02
N VAL A 509 -6.50 -1.64 -17.60
CA VAL A 509 -7.04 -2.54 -16.57
C VAL A 509 -5.97 -2.76 -15.50
N TYR A 510 -6.39 -2.67 -14.24
CA TYR A 510 -5.49 -2.60 -13.10
C TYR A 510 -6.02 -3.37 -11.87
N PRO A 511 -5.89 -4.71 -11.85
CA PRO A 511 -5.97 -5.45 -10.60
C PRO A 511 -4.73 -5.24 -9.72
N VAL A 512 -4.95 -4.94 -8.44
CA VAL A 512 -3.88 -4.68 -7.46
C VAL A 512 -4.18 -5.28 -6.10
N ARG A 513 -3.16 -5.80 -5.41
CA ARG A 513 -3.31 -6.50 -4.11
C ARG A 513 -4.32 -7.65 -4.19
N SER A 514 -4.38 -8.31 -5.34
CA SER A 514 -5.40 -9.30 -5.67
C SER A 514 -4.82 -10.70 -5.83
N THR A 515 -5.68 -11.72 -5.73
CA THR A 515 -5.30 -13.12 -5.94
C THR A 515 -6.18 -13.78 -6.99
N ASN A 516 -5.63 -14.77 -7.71
CA ASN A 516 -6.38 -15.56 -8.70
C ASN A 516 -7.01 -14.68 -9.77
N ILE A 517 -6.15 -14.01 -10.54
CA ILE A 517 -6.55 -13.03 -11.55
C ILE A 517 -6.50 -13.69 -12.92
N LEU A 518 -7.56 -13.50 -13.70
CA LEU A 518 -7.59 -13.83 -15.13
C LEU A 518 -7.97 -12.58 -15.92
N ILE A 519 -7.06 -12.13 -16.79
CA ILE A 519 -7.29 -11.10 -17.80
C ILE A 519 -7.21 -11.78 -19.16
N GLU A 520 -8.29 -11.75 -19.94
CA GLU A 520 -8.30 -12.39 -21.25
C GLU A 520 -9.07 -11.65 -22.35
N ARG A 521 -8.57 -11.65 -23.58
CA ARG A 521 -9.23 -10.95 -24.70
C ARG A 521 -9.44 -9.46 -24.42
N VAL A 522 -8.46 -8.83 -23.78
CA VAL A 522 -8.47 -7.39 -23.48
C VAL A 522 -7.60 -6.65 -24.48
N THR A 523 -8.12 -5.56 -25.05
CA THR A 523 -7.38 -4.65 -25.91
C THR A 523 -7.22 -3.30 -25.23
N VAL A 524 -5.98 -2.80 -25.12
CA VAL A 524 -5.70 -1.51 -24.49
C VAL A 524 -4.80 -0.63 -25.37
N THR A 525 -5.15 0.65 -25.48
CA THR A 525 -4.36 1.62 -26.25
C THR A 525 -4.34 3.04 -25.70
N GLY A 526 -3.22 3.74 -25.91
CA GLY A 526 -3.08 5.17 -25.64
C GLY A 526 -2.99 5.53 -24.16
N VAL A 527 -2.50 4.61 -23.33
CA VAL A 527 -2.36 4.74 -21.88
C VAL A 527 -0.97 5.25 -21.51
N GLU A 528 -0.89 6.15 -20.52
CA GLU A 528 0.33 6.90 -20.19
C GLU A 528 1.28 6.19 -19.23
N ASP A 529 0.82 5.14 -18.53
CA ASP A 529 1.67 4.22 -17.78
C ASP A 529 1.60 2.82 -18.43
N ALA A 530 0.80 1.89 -17.90
CA ALA A 530 0.68 0.54 -18.46
C ALA A 530 -0.72 0.24 -19.00
N GLY A 531 -0.79 -0.33 -20.19
CA GLY A 531 -2.06 -0.77 -20.77
C GLY A 531 -2.77 -1.81 -19.90
N ILE A 532 -2.09 -2.92 -19.63
CA ILE A 532 -2.55 -3.97 -18.71
C ILE A 532 -1.57 -4.04 -17.55
N TYR A 533 -2.03 -3.73 -16.34
CA TYR A 533 -1.18 -3.70 -15.14
C TYR A 533 -1.69 -4.69 -14.10
N VAL A 534 -0.81 -5.53 -13.56
CA VAL A 534 -1.12 -6.32 -12.36
C VAL A 534 -0.08 -6.00 -11.28
N GLY A 535 -0.55 -5.46 -10.15
CA GLY A 535 0.32 -4.95 -9.08
C GLY A 535 0.17 -5.70 -7.77
N GLN A 536 1.26 -5.94 -7.04
CA GLN A 536 1.23 -6.42 -5.65
C GLN A 536 0.37 -7.69 -5.44
N SER A 537 0.28 -8.56 -6.46
CA SER A 537 -0.73 -9.61 -6.57
C SER A 537 -0.14 -11.03 -6.59
N GLU A 538 -1.01 -12.04 -6.55
CA GLU A 538 -0.61 -13.46 -6.63
C GLU A 538 -1.47 -14.25 -7.64
N ASN A 539 -0.85 -15.15 -8.39
CA ASN A 539 -1.51 -16.07 -9.32
C ASN A 539 -2.33 -15.28 -10.37
N ALA A 540 -1.61 -14.58 -11.25
CA ALA A 540 -2.19 -13.75 -12.30
C ALA A 540 -1.91 -14.34 -13.69
N VAL A 541 -2.94 -14.49 -14.50
CA VAL A 541 -2.85 -14.93 -15.90
C VAL A 541 -3.37 -13.83 -16.81
N VAL A 542 -2.52 -13.33 -17.71
CA VAL A 542 -2.87 -12.41 -18.79
C VAL A 542 -2.73 -13.16 -20.11
N ARG A 543 -3.84 -13.35 -20.84
CA ARG A 543 -3.80 -14.11 -22.10
C ARG A 543 -4.67 -13.55 -23.21
N ASP A 544 -4.34 -13.87 -24.45
CA ASP A 544 -5.14 -13.48 -25.62
C ASP A 544 -5.36 -11.95 -25.72
N CYS A 545 -4.43 -11.14 -25.19
CA CYS A 545 -4.59 -9.69 -25.08
C CYS A 545 -3.78 -8.92 -26.14
N VAL A 546 -4.19 -7.68 -26.40
CA VAL A 546 -3.50 -6.77 -27.32
C VAL A 546 -3.22 -5.45 -26.61
N ALA A 547 -1.97 -5.03 -26.58
CA ALA A 547 -1.57 -3.77 -25.94
C ALA A 547 -0.72 -2.95 -26.90
N TYR A 548 -1.18 -1.76 -27.27
CA TYR A 548 -0.46 -0.93 -28.24
C TYR A 548 -0.55 0.57 -28.01
N ALA A 549 0.43 1.32 -28.52
CA ALA A 549 0.50 2.77 -28.37
C ALA A 549 0.47 3.28 -26.90
N ASN A 550 0.90 2.44 -25.95
CA ASN A 550 1.04 2.77 -24.53
C ASN A 550 2.50 3.13 -24.19
N VAL A 551 2.77 3.53 -22.93
CA VAL A 551 4.16 3.53 -22.44
C VAL A 551 4.61 2.09 -22.21
N ALA A 552 4.06 1.40 -21.21
CA ALA A 552 4.20 -0.04 -21.05
C ALA A 552 2.99 -0.75 -21.68
N GLY A 553 3.23 -1.78 -22.49
CA GLY A 553 2.15 -2.61 -23.02
C GLY A 553 1.48 -3.42 -21.90
N ILE A 554 2.25 -4.31 -21.27
CA ILE A 554 1.82 -5.17 -20.16
C ILE A 554 2.84 -5.05 -19.03
N GLU A 555 2.37 -4.90 -17.79
CA GLU A 555 3.23 -4.82 -16.60
C GLU A 555 2.75 -5.75 -15.49
N LEU A 556 3.69 -6.51 -14.92
CA LEU A 556 3.53 -7.25 -13.67
C LEU A 556 4.48 -6.68 -12.62
N GLU A 557 3.94 -5.93 -11.66
CA GLU A 557 4.68 -5.25 -10.58
C GLU A 557 4.44 -5.97 -9.25
N ASN A 558 5.52 -6.25 -8.53
CA ASN A 558 5.54 -6.95 -7.23
C ASN A 558 4.55 -8.14 -7.16
N THR A 559 4.54 -8.93 -8.23
CA THR A 559 3.57 -10.02 -8.43
C THR A 559 4.24 -11.38 -8.30
N LEU A 560 3.59 -12.29 -7.59
CA LEU A 560 4.01 -13.67 -7.41
C LEU A 560 3.22 -14.60 -8.34
N ASN A 561 3.92 -15.49 -9.05
CA ASN A 561 3.34 -16.50 -9.94
C ASN A 561 2.50 -15.88 -11.08
N GLY A 562 3.06 -14.88 -11.78
CA GLY A 562 2.45 -14.32 -12.99
C GLY A 562 2.62 -15.21 -14.23
N GLU A 563 1.70 -15.10 -15.18
CA GLU A 563 1.76 -15.73 -16.50
C GLU A 563 1.24 -14.75 -17.56
N VAL A 564 2.03 -14.49 -18.60
CA VAL A 564 1.61 -13.69 -19.76
C VAL A 564 1.80 -14.54 -21.03
N THR A 565 0.70 -14.84 -21.73
CA THR A 565 0.75 -15.75 -22.88
C THR A 565 -0.23 -15.44 -24.00
N ASN A 566 0.16 -15.72 -25.25
CA ASN A 566 -0.66 -15.45 -26.44
C ASN A 566 -1.12 -13.99 -26.54
N CYS A 567 -0.27 -13.05 -26.08
CA CYS A 567 -0.53 -11.62 -26.17
C CYS A 567 0.28 -10.98 -27.32
N HIS A 568 -0.21 -9.85 -27.83
CA HIS A 568 0.47 -9.02 -28.81
C HIS A 568 0.74 -7.61 -28.26
N ALA A 569 2.00 -7.30 -27.99
CA ALA A 569 2.44 -6.01 -27.50
C ALA A 569 3.26 -5.27 -28.58
N TYR A 570 2.71 -4.19 -29.14
CA TYR A 570 3.36 -3.46 -30.24
C TYR A 570 3.16 -1.95 -30.21
N ASP A 571 4.06 -1.17 -30.83
CA ASP A 571 4.02 0.30 -30.84
C ASP A 571 3.96 0.95 -29.45
N ASN A 572 4.39 0.25 -28.40
CA ASN A 572 4.54 0.83 -27.06
C ASN A 572 5.91 1.49 -26.89
N THR A 573 6.17 2.13 -25.75
CA THR A 573 7.55 2.52 -25.37
C THR A 573 8.37 1.29 -24.97
N ALA A 574 7.76 0.41 -24.18
CA ALA A 574 8.25 -0.92 -23.86
C ALA A 574 7.11 -1.93 -23.96
N GLY A 575 7.42 -3.14 -24.45
CA GLY A 575 6.42 -4.17 -24.71
C GLY A 575 5.86 -4.78 -23.42
N LEU A 576 6.72 -5.37 -22.61
CA LEU A 576 6.34 -6.07 -21.37
C LEU A 576 7.34 -5.82 -20.24
N LEU A 577 6.83 -5.49 -19.06
CA LEU A 577 7.62 -5.18 -17.86
C LEU A 577 7.32 -6.19 -16.74
N VAL A 578 8.36 -6.65 -16.04
CA VAL A 578 8.24 -7.41 -14.78
C VAL A 578 9.14 -6.79 -13.74
N PHE A 579 8.53 -6.06 -12.80
CA PHE A 579 9.24 -5.21 -11.84
C PHE A 579 9.01 -5.68 -10.40
N VAL A 580 10.02 -5.47 -9.56
CA VAL A 580 9.85 -5.32 -8.12
C VAL A 580 10.22 -3.88 -7.75
N LEU A 581 9.38 -3.19 -7.00
CA LEU A 581 9.59 -1.81 -6.55
C LEU A 581 9.58 -1.72 -5.02
N PRO A 582 10.41 -0.86 -4.42
CA PRO A 582 10.51 -0.71 -2.97
C PRO A 582 9.32 0.05 -2.38
N GLN A 583 9.20 0.09 -1.05
CA GLN A 583 8.22 0.90 -0.30
C GLN A 583 6.74 0.55 -0.52
N LEU A 584 6.44 -0.53 -1.27
CA LEU A 584 5.11 -1.08 -1.46
C LEU A 584 4.78 -2.15 -0.42
N THR A 585 3.52 -2.52 -0.22
CA THR A 585 3.17 -3.57 0.76
C THR A 585 3.69 -4.94 0.33
N SER A 586 3.68 -5.23 -0.98
CA SER A 586 4.31 -6.41 -1.55
C SER A 586 5.82 -6.21 -1.68
N LYS A 587 6.61 -7.21 -1.29
CA LYS A 587 8.09 -7.17 -1.30
C LYS A 587 8.73 -8.13 -2.29
N ILE A 588 7.94 -8.65 -3.23
CA ILE A 588 8.32 -9.80 -4.06
C ILE A 588 7.80 -9.60 -5.47
N SER A 589 8.63 -9.85 -6.48
CA SER A 589 8.19 -10.12 -7.84
C SER A 589 8.89 -11.38 -8.32
N ALA A 590 8.16 -12.50 -8.38
CA ALA A 590 8.80 -13.78 -8.61
C ALA A 590 7.96 -14.82 -9.35
N ASN A 591 8.65 -15.78 -10.00
CA ASN A 591 8.07 -16.92 -10.70
C ASN A 591 7.15 -16.53 -11.88
N THR A 592 7.41 -15.38 -12.50
CA THR A 592 6.65 -14.91 -13.66
C THR A 592 7.05 -15.70 -14.91
N ARG A 593 6.06 -16.19 -15.67
CA ARG A 593 6.27 -16.87 -16.95
C ARG A 593 5.76 -15.98 -18.09
N VAL A 594 6.60 -15.72 -19.08
CA VAL A 594 6.23 -14.94 -20.27
C VAL A 594 6.50 -15.80 -21.48
N HIS A 595 5.44 -16.27 -22.16
CA HIS A 595 5.61 -17.19 -23.27
C HIS A 595 4.56 -17.12 -24.36
N ASP A 596 4.97 -17.52 -25.57
CA ASP A 596 4.10 -17.59 -26.75
C ASP A 596 3.46 -16.22 -27.10
N ASN A 597 4.17 -15.12 -26.84
CA ASN A 597 3.73 -13.76 -27.16
C ASN A 597 4.42 -13.22 -28.42
N ILE A 598 3.79 -12.23 -29.06
CA ILE A 598 4.38 -11.40 -30.11
C ILE A 598 4.69 -10.03 -29.51
N ILE A 599 5.96 -9.64 -29.47
CA ILE A 599 6.43 -8.40 -28.85
C ILE A 599 7.30 -7.64 -29.85
N GLU A 600 6.71 -6.70 -30.57
CA GLU A 600 7.35 -6.11 -31.75
C GLU A 600 7.20 -4.58 -31.85
N ASN A 601 8.19 -3.92 -32.42
CA ASN A 601 8.13 -2.50 -32.75
C ASN A 601 7.72 -1.61 -31.55
N ASN A 602 8.17 -1.92 -30.33
CA ASN A 602 7.91 -1.10 -29.15
C ASN A 602 8.91 0.07 -29.09
N ASN A 603 8.76 1.00 -30.03
CA ASN A 603 9.71 2.08 -30.32
C ASN A 603 9.17 3.48 -30.03
N ARG A 604 7.96 3.57 -29.47
CA ARG A 604 7.29 4.84 -29.20
C ARG A 604 8.07 5.66 -28.18
N VAL A 605 8.07 6.97 -28.33
CA VAL A 605 8.69 7.88 -27.36
C VAL A 605 7.92 7.77 -26.04
N ASN A 606 8.64 7.67 -24.92
CA ASN A 606 8.05 7.64 -23.59
C ASN A 606 7.24 8.94 -23.35
N PHE A 607 5.98 8.81 -22.98
CA PHE A 607 5.05 9.91 -22.73
C PHE A 607 4.41 9.85 -21.33
N ALA A 608 5.00 9.09 -20.41
CA ALA A 608 4.51 8.97 -19.04
C ALA A 608 4.59 10.29 -18.29
N ARG A 609 3.59 10.53 -17.43
CA ARG A 609 3.54 11.71 -16.56
C ARG A 609 4.15 11.48 -15.19
N GLY A 610 4.14 10.23 -14.70
CA GLY A 610 4.55 9.86 -13.35
C GLY A 610 5.18 8.46 -13.28
N GLY A 611 5.28 7.94 -12.06
CA GLY A 611 5.75 6.58 -11.81
C GLY A 611 7.22 6.33 -12.15
N VAL A 612 7.64 5.07 -11.98
CA VAL A 612 8.99 4.59 -12.38
C VAL A 612 9.07 4.43 -13.90
N VAL A 613 7.94 4.15 -14.56
CA VAL A 613 7.88 3.92 -16.00
C VAL A 613 8.38 5.11 -16.83
N ARG A 614 8.32 6.34 -16.31
CA ARG A 614 8.86 7.55 -16.98
C ARG A 614 10.35 7.45 -17.31
N PHE A 615 11.07 6.58 -16.60
CA PHE A 615 12.50 6.34 -16.80
C PHE A 615 12.79 5.16 -17.72
N VAL A 616 11.76 4.40 -18.13
CA VAL A 616 11.92 3.28 -19.04
C VAL A 616 12.34 3.81 -20.42
N PRO A 617 13.49 3.37 -20.95
CA PRO A 617 13.94 3.81 -22.25
C PRO A 617 13.04 3.24 -23.35
N SER A 618 12.80 4.05 -24.36
CA SER A 618 12.03 3.63 -25.53
C SER A 618 12.78 2.55 -26.30
N GLY A 619 12.09 1.52 -26.81
CA GLY A 619 12.70 0.51 -27.66
C GLY A 619 12.99 -0.83 -27.03
N ILE A 620 12.38 -1.17 -25.89
CA ILE A 620 12.63 -2.45 -25.21
C ILE A 620 11.45 -3.41 -25.43
N GLY A 621 11.74 -4.65 -25.83
CA GLY A 621 10.74 -5.71 -25.93
C GLY A 621 10.24 -6.15 -24.55
N VAL A 622 11.11 -6.82 -23.77
CA VAL A 622 10.84 -7.28 -22.40
C VAL A 622 11.86 -6.69 -21.43
N LEU A 623 11.41 -6.19 -20.28
CA LEU A 623 12.29 -5.67 -19.22
C LEU A 623 12.01 -6.32 -17.87
N LEU A 624 13.03 -6.97 -17.30
CA LEU A 624 13.02 -7.49 -15.94
C LEU A 624 13.83 -6.54 -15.05
N MET A 625 13.22 -6.02 -13.99
CA MET A 625 13.88 -5.13 -13.02
C MET A 625 13.74 -5.69 -11.61
N GLY A 626 14.85 -6.20 -11.06
CA GLY A 626 14.90 -6.87 -9.75
C GLY A 626 13.99 -8.11 -9.64
N ALA A 627 13.41 -8.58 -10.75
CA ALA A 627 12.50 -9.72 -10.75
C ALA A 627 13.26 -11.04 -10.59
N ASP A 628 12.60 -11.98 -9.94
CA ASP A 628 13.20 -13.23 -9.51
C ASP A 628 12.55 -14.45 -10.18
N ARG A 629 13.37 -15.40 -10.60
CA ARG A 629 12.93 -16.69 -11.15
C ARG A 629 11.91 -16.52 -12.28
N ALA A 630 12.00 -15.42 -13.03
CA ALA A 630 11.17 -15.22 -14.20
C ALA A 630 11.66 -16.14 -15.32
N GLU A 631 10.73 -16.63 -16.13
CA GLU A 631 11.02 -17.53 -17.25
C GLU A 631 10.42 -16.95 -18.54
N ILE A 632 11.28 -16.60 -19.49
CA ILE A 632 10.90 -15.94 -20.74
C ILE A 632 11.22 -16.89 -21.90
N TYR A 633 10.20 -17.45 -22.55
CA TYR A 633 10.38 -18.50 -23.56
C TYR A 633 9.31 -18.56 -24.65
N GLY A 634 9.64 -19.09 -25.83
CA GLY A 634 8.64 -19.28 -26.90
C GLY A 634 8.08 -17.99 -27.51
N ASN A 635 8.61 -16.82 -27.17
CA ASN A 635 8.13 -15.53 -27.68
C ASN A 635 8.78 -15.18 -29.03
N GLU A 636 8.08 -14.40 -29.85
CA GLU A 636 8.65 -13.67 -30.98
C GLU A 636 8.90 -12.21 -30.56
N ILE A 637 10.18 -11.83 -30.41
CA ILE A 637 10.59 -10.50 -29.95
C ILE A 637 11.46 -9.85 -31.01
N LYS A 638 10.95 -8.83 -31.68
CA LYS A 638 11.64 -8.25 -32.84
C LYS A 638 11.42 -6.75 -33.03
N ASP A 639 12.31 -6.14 -33.79
CA ASP A 639 12.20 -4.75 -34.24
C ASP A 639 12.10 -3.73 -33.09
N ASN A 640 12.64 -4.04 -31.90
CA ASN A 640 12.73 -3.11 -30.78
C ASN A 640 14.08 -2.39 -30.81
N LYS A 641 14.09 -1.06 -30.90
CA LYS A 641 15.29 -0.25 -31.23
C LYS A 641 16.40 -0.33 -30.19
N THR A 642 16.08 -0.56 -28.92
CA THR A 642 17.00 -0.55 -27.77
C THR A 642 17.43 -1.94 -27.36
N GLY A 643 16.50 -2.88 -27.23
CA GLY A 643 16.85 -4.26 -26.98
C GLY A 643 15.67 -5.21 -27.00
N GLY A 644 15.96 -6.50 -27.15
CA GLY A 644 14.95 -7.55 -27.12
C GLY A 644 14.48 -7.83 -25.69
N ILE A 645 15.39 -8.37 -24.86
CA ILE A 645 15.15 -8.68 -23.45
C ILE A 645 16.24 -8.04 -22.59
N GLY A 646 15.84 -7.24 -21.60
CA GLY A 646 16.71 -6.60 -20.62
C GLY A 646 16.54 -7.17 -19.21
N ILE A 647 17.63 -7.39 -18.49
CA ILE A 647 17.65 -7.78 -17.07
C ILE A 647 18.53 -6.81 -16.29
N TYR A 648 17.94 -6.13 -15.31
CA TYR A 648 18.60 -5.08 -14.53
C TYR A 648 18.30 -5.19 -13.04
N SER A 649 19.27 -4.81 -12.22
CA SER A 649 19.07 -4.50 -10.81
C SER A 649 18.46 -3.12 -10.61
N LEU A 650 17.72 -2.94 -9.53
CA LEU A 650 17.17 -1.65 -9.13
C LEU A 650 18.28 -0.62 -8.84
N THR A 651 19.37 -1.03 -8.19
CA THR A 651 20.44 -0.11 -7.77
C THR A 651 21.35 0.32 -8.91
N ARG A 652 21.66 -0.56 -9.88
CA ARG A 652 22.55 -0.19 -11.00
C ARG A 652 21.88 0.67 -12.05
N THR A 653 20.55 0.75 -12.05
CA THR A 653 19.83 1.71 -12.89
C THR A 653 20.07 3.15 -12.45
N GLY A 654 20.50 3.37 -11.20
CA GLY A 654 20.58 4.70 -10.59
C GLY A 654 19.21 5.30 -10.24
N LEU A 655 18.13 4.52 -10.36
CA LEU A 655 16.77 4.96 -10.02
C LEU A 655 16.47 4.89 -8.53
N PHE A 656 17.18 4.05 -7.80
CA PHE A 656 17.00 3.85 -6.36
C PHE A 656 18.34 3.81 -5.65
N GLU A 657 18.43 4.57 -4.57
CA GLU A 657 19.57 4.54 -3.67
C GLU A 657 19.45 3.35 -2.70
N PRO A 658 20.56 2.73 -2.25
CA PRO A 658 20.51 1.56 -1.38
C PRO A 658 19.73 1.74 -0.07
N ASN A 659 19.65 2.97 0.46
CA ASN A 659 18.91 3.30 1.68
C ASN A 659 17.40 3.47 1.45
N GLU A 660 16.93 3.51 0.21
CA GLU A 660 15.50 3.59 -0.14
C GLU A 660 14.86 2.20 -0.28
N LEU A 661 15.68 1.15 -0.25
CA LEU A 661 15.26 -0.22 -0.50
C LEU A 661 14.85 -0.95 0.77
N ASP A 662 13.68 -1.56 0.73
CA ASP A 662 13.18 -2.52 1.73
C ASP A 662 12.84 -3.89 1.10
N ILE A 663 13.46 -4.16 -0.06
CA ILE A 663 13.36 -5.36 -0.90
C ILE A 663 14.76 -5.76 -1.38
N GLY A 664 14.87 -6.97 -1.94
CA GLY A 664 16.05 -7.38 -2.71
C GLY A 664 16.10 -6.67 -4.06
N PRO A 665 17.16 -5.89 -4.38
CA PRO A 665 17.26 -5.17 -5.65
C PRO A 665 17.82 -5.98 -6.83
N LEU A 666 18.36 -7.17 -6.61
CA LEU A 666 19.09 -7.94 -7.61
C LEU A 666 18.14 -8.92 -8.31
N PRO A 667 18.19 -9.05 -9.65
CA PRO A 667 17.39 -10.02 -10.36
C PRO A 667 18.04 -11.40 -10.27
N GLU A 668 17.36 -12.41 -9.71
CA GLU A 668 17.98 -13.71 -9.46
C GLU A 668 17.26 -14.88 -10.12
N GLY A 669 18.02 -15.87 -10.58
CA GLY A 669 17.48 -17.15 -11.07
C GLY A 669 16.61 -17.03 -12.32
N ASN A 670 16.68 -15.93 -13.07
CA ASN A 670 15.89 -15.73 -14.27
C ASN A 670 16.38 -16.62 -15.42
N ARG A 671 15.45 -17.13 -16.23
CA ARG A 671 15.73 -18.06 -17.33
C ARG A 671 15.19 -17.55 -18.65
N ILE A 672 16.09 -17.29 -19.58
CA ILE A 672 15.76 -16.79 -20.92
C ILE A 672 16.13 -17.88 -21.94
N HIS A 673 15.15 -18.51 -22.57
CA HIS A 673 15.42 -19.64 -23.48
C HIS A 673 14.39 -19.77 -24.59
N GLY A 674 14.77 -20.35 -25.74
CA GLY A 674 13.83 -20.71 -26.81
C GLY A 674 12.96 -19.57 -27.35
N ASN A 675 13.46 -18.33 -27.40
CA ASN A 675 12.75 -17.20 -28.00
C ASN A 675 13.25 -16.98 -29.42
N THR A 676 12.39 -16.44 -30.29
CA THR A 676 12.80 -15.94 -31.60
C THR A 676 13.13 -14.45 -31.47
N LEU A 677 14.42 -14.13 -31.48
CA LEU A 677 14.92 -12.76 -31.36
C LEU A 677 15.41 -12.29 -32.74
N ALA A 678 14.91 -11.16 -33.24
CA ALA A 678 15.31 -10.65 -34.55
C ALA A 678 15.34 -9.12 -34.59
N HIS A 679 16.42 -8.57 -35.13
CA HIS A 679 16.54 -7.14 -35.41
C HIS A 679 16.18 -6.24 -34.20
N ASN A 680 16.61 -6.63 -33.01
CA ASN A 680 16.54 -5.76 -31.83
C ASN A 680 17.85 -4.99 -31.65
N GLY A 681 17.81 -3.89 -30.90
CA GLY A 681 19.01 -3.12 -30.54
C GLY A 681 19.66 -2.37 -31.70
N PHE A 682 18.93 -2.13 -32.79
CA PHE A 682 19.46 -1.50 -34.01
C PHE A 682 19.69 0.02 -33.88
N ALA A 683 19.06 0.68 -32.90
CA ALA A 683 19.18 2.11 -32.64
C ALA A 683 18.90 2.41 -31.15
N PRO A 684 19.83 2.02 -30.25
CA PRO A 684 19.59 2.09 -28.82
C PRO A 684 19.35 3.50 -28.30
N ASP A 685 18.49 3.58 -27.31
CA ASP A 685 18.18 4.82 -26.60
C ASP A 685 19.44 5.50 -26.04
N GLU A 686 19.40 6.83 -25.98
CA GLU A 686 20.52 7.65 -25.53
C GLU A 686 20.99 7.24 -24.13
N PHE A 687 20.05 6.82 -23.26
CA PHE A 687 20.36 6.30 -21.94
C PHE A 687 21.39 5.16 -21.96
N LEU A 688 21.17 4.11 -22.77
CA LEU A 688 22.12 3.00 -22.88
C LEU A 688 23.44 3.42 -23.52
N THR A 689 23.38 4.24 -24.56
CA THR A 689 24.60 4.67 -25.27
C THR A 689 25.52 5.51 -24.37
N LYS A 690 24.96 6.32 -23.45
CA LYS A 690 25.72 7.07 -22.44
C LYS A 690 26.41 6.18 -21.42
N LEU A 691 25.81 5.03 -21.11
CA LEU A 691 26.41 3.99 -20.26
C LEU A 691 27.45 3.14 -21.01
N GLY A 692 27.68 3.40 -22.30
CA GLY A 692 28.57 2.58 -23.13
C GLY A 692 28.00 1.19 -23.44
N VAL A 693 26.71 0.98 -23.19
CA VAL A 693 26.02 -0.28 -23.44
C VAL A 693 25.45 -0.27 -24.87
N PRO A 694 25.86 -1.20 -25.75
CA PRO A 694 25.29 -1.31 -27.08
C PRO A 694 23.87 -1.89 -27.03
N GLY A 695 23.06 -1.59 -28.04
CA GLY A 695 21.81 -2.31 -28.26
C GLY A 695 22.08 -3.76 -28.62
N SER A 696 21.25 -4.69 -28.15
CA SER A 696 21.40 -6.14 -28.37
C SER A 696 20.06 -6.86 -28.20
N ASP A 697 19.97 -8.10 -28.69
CA ASP A 697 18.81 -8.96 -28.42
C ASP A 697 18.68 -9.27 -26.92
N LEU A 698 19.81 -9.48 -26.23
CA LEU A 698 19.89 -9.70 -24.80
C LEU A 698 20.76 -8.65 -24.13
N ILE A 699 20.26 -8.02 -23.07
CA ILE A 699 21.03 -7.07 -22.27
C ILE A 699 20.93 -7.47 -20.80
N TRP A 700 22.07 -7.67 -20.15
CA TRP A 700 22.17 -7.97 -18.73
C TRP A 700 23.23 -7.07 -18.10
N ASP A 701 22.87 -6.42 -17.00
CA ASP A 701 23.77 -5.53 -16.24
C ASP A 701 24.81 -6.29 -15.40
N GLY A 702 24.87 -7.61 -15.50
CA GLY A 702 25.79 -8.47 -14.76
C GLY A 702 25.41 -8.72 -13.29
N SER A 703 24.28 -8.16 -12.84
CA SER A 703 23.83 -8.26 -11.45
C SER A 703 23.01 -9.52 -11.17
N GLY A 704 22.96 -9.90 -9.90
CA GLY A 704 22.19 -11.03 -9.41
C GLY A 704 22.74 -12.41 -9.76
N ALA A 705 22.34 -13.39 -8.95
CA ALA A 705 22.85 -14.75 -8.99
C ALA A 705 21.98 -15.67 -9.87
N GLY A 706 22.58 -16.67 -10.50
CA GLY A 706 21.85 -17.78 -11.14
C GLY A 706 21.01 -17.44 -12.38
N ASN A 707 21.16 -16.25 -12.97
CA ASN A 707 20.53 -15.92 -14.26
C ASN A 707 21.13 -16.77 -15.38
N THR A 708 20.29 -17.29 -16.29
CA THR A 708 20.72 -18.16 -17.40
C THR A 708 20.08 -17.79 -18.72
N PHE A 709 20.87 -17.87 -19.79
CA PHE A 709 20.52 -17.45 -21.14
C PHE A 709 20.87 -18.56 -22.15
N ASP A 710 19.86 -19.23 -22.69
CA ASP A 710 19.97 -20.32 -23.65
C ASP A 710 19.31 -19.88 -24.99
N GLN A 711 19.94 -18.90 -25.65
CA GLN A 711 19.48 -18.27 -26.90
C GLN A 711 20.56 -18.31 -27.99
N PRO A 712 20.70 -19.42 -28.74
CA PRO A 712 21.75 -19.56 -29.73
C PRO A 712 21.59 -18.54 -30.87
N GLY A 713 22.63 -17.76 -31.13
CA GLY A 713 22.67 -16.79 -32.22
C GLY A 713 22.13 -15.40 -31.88
N ALA A 714 21.60 -15.19 -30.67
CA ALA A 714 21.20 -13.87 -30.18
C ALA A 714 22.44 -12.98 -29.97
N SER A 715 22.35 -11.72 -30.36
CA SER A 715 23.31 -10.70 -29.94
C SER A 715 23.14 -10.41 -28.44
N ALA A 716 24.24 -10.18 -27.73
CA ALA A 716 24.21 -10.06 -26.28
C ALA A 716 25.18 -9.02 -25.76
N PHE A 717 24.76 -8.33 -24.70
CA PHE A 717 25.61 -7.55 -23.82
C PHE A 717 25.43 -8.00 -22.37
N PRO A 718 26.49 -8.48 -21.68
CA PRO A 718 27.82 -8.74 -22.22
C PRO A 718 27.83 -9.86 -23.30
N PRO A 719 28.87 -9.95 -24.13
CA PRO A 719 28.92 -10.90 -25.27
C PRO A 719 28.91 -12.38 -24.87
N LEU A 720 29.24 -12.68 -23.62
CA LEU A 720 29.23 -14.03 -23.08
C LEU A 720 28.21 -14.06 -21.95
N LEU A 721 27.17 -14.88 -22.07
CA LEU A 721 26.15 -15.04 -21.05
C LEU A 721 26.20 -16.46 -20.47
N PRO A 722 25.99 -16.63 -19.15
CA PRO A 722 25.92 -17.95 -18.53
C PRO A 722 24.70 -18.72 -19.04
N SER A 723 24.87 -20.01 -19.31
CA SER A 723 23.78 -20.89 -19.75
C SER A 723 23.45 -21.93 -18.67
N GLN A 724 22.26 -22.53 -18.73
CA GLN A 724 21.83 -23.53 -17.74
C GLN A 724 22.74 -24.77 -17.71
N GLY A 725 23.42 -25.06 -18.83
CA GLY A 725 24.37 -26.17 -18.95
C GLY A 725 25.73 -25.92 -18.30
N TRP A 726 26.03 -24.68 -17.88
CA TRP A 726 27.30 -24.38 -17.21
C TRP A 726 27.35 -24.99 -15.80
N PRO A 727 28.46 -25.63 -15.40
CA PRO A 727 28.69 -25.99 -14.01
C PRO A 727 28.56 -24.76 -13.09
N GLY A 728 27.88 -24.90 -11.95
CA GLY A 728 27.62 -23.76 -11.06
C GLY A 728 28.86 -23.02 -10.57
N PHE A 729 30.02 -23.69 -10.46
CA PHE A 729 31.27 -23.00 -10.11
C PHE A 729 31.78 -22.06 -11.22
N LEU A 730 31.48 -22.35 -12.49
CA LEU A 730 31.84 -21.48 -13.62
C LEU A 730 30.89 -20.29 -13.72
N GLN A 731 29.60 -20.49 -13.46
CA GLN A 731 28.64 -19.38 -13.36
C GLN A 731 29.09 -18.39 -12.27
N ARG A 732 29.41 -18.90 -11.07
CA ARG A 732 29.96 -18.08 -9.97
C ARG A 732 31.24 -17.36 -10.32
N ALA A 733 32.21 -18.07 -10.90
CA ALA A 733 33.46 -17.45 -11.31
C ALA A 733 33.23 -16.32 -12.32
N TYR A 734 32.35 -16.55 -13.29
CA TYR A 734 32.01 -15.55 -14.31
C TYR A 734 31.31 -14.34 -13.71
N GLY A 735 30.25 -14.53 -12.93
CA GLY A 735 29.49 -13.44 -12.29
C GLY A 735 30.37 -12.58 -11.38
N ASN A 736 31.17 -13.21 -10.52
CA ASN A 736 32.08 -12.49 -9.62
C ASN A 736 33.16 -11.69 -10.36
N LEU A 737 33.72 -12.25 -11.44
CA LEU A 737 34.71 -11.54 -12.26
C LEU A 737 34.08 -10.38 -13.04
N LEU A 738 32.90 -10.60 -13.61
CA LEU A 738 32.16 -9.58 -14.34
C LEU A 738 31.81 -8.40 -13.42
N ASN A 739 31.28 -8.68 -12.22
CA ASN A 739 30.97 -7.66 -11.23
C ASN A 739 32.22 -6.88 -10.79
N PHE A 740 33.33 -7.56 -10.54
CA PHE A 740 34.59 -6.89 -10.21
C PHE A 740 35.08 -5.95 -11.32
N VAL A 741 34.91 -6.34 -12.59
CA VAL A 741 35.28 -5.48 -13.73
C VAL A 741 34.33 -4.29 -13.84
N ILE A 742 33.02 -4.54 -13.73
CA ILE A 742 31.98 -3.50 -13.78
C ILE A 742 32.23 -2.43 -12.73
N GLU A 743 32.41 -2.79 -11.46
CA GLU A 743 32.65 -1.85 -10.34
C GLU A 743 33.95 -1.03 -10.44
N ARG A 744 34.88 -1.42 -11.33
CA ARG A 744 36.19 -0.77 -11.48
C ARG A 744 36.29 0.08 -12.74
N VAL A 745 35.38 -0.11 -13.69
CA VAL A 745 35.43 0.48 -15.03
C VAL A 745 34.26 1.43 -15.27
N MET A 746 33.10 1.13 -14.71
CA MET A 746 31.92 2.00 -14.66
C MET A 746 31.81 2.63 -13.27
#